data_AF-A0A1Z4NBG7-F1
#
_entry.id   AF-A0A1Z4NBG7-F1
#
_cell.length_a   1.000
_cell.length_b   1.000
_cell.length_c   1.000
_cell.angle_alpha   90.00
_cell.angle_beta   90.00
_cell.angle_gamma   90.00
#
_symmetry.space_group_name_H-M   'P 1'
#
loop_
_entity.id
_entity.type
_entity.pdbx_description
1 polymer ?
#
loop_
_entity_poly.entity_id
_entity_poly.type
_entity_poly.pdbx_seq_one_letter_code
_entity_poly.pdbx_strand_id
1 'polypeptide(L)'
;MKIPKAWIFLLVVISYIIYSIAAQATINTFGGNLPTRIVEVANPQSRLRATKVLLPDWSRISLSQLPGISQSGAIDGSPYSQTLGYDLSRSWNVGMTPDQYLKLGDISEALQAEEFSLQAIAFRTAPEANTDIKSIDLNKITLSKFPLIGEQTLMHLAQVVPELADIQVNNITPVNALLKSQGIAASNLTLAQVLKQYEVGQMKLGQIDLSKFSISSIPNLDAVQLQQFTGWMNSNVWDIPGLGQVPLGSMPNPMTEIGSLVMRIDVVYGPAENRRNNTISGSDVQGFSVPCNEKDCAYLELDDLENAGGREFHDRSKLEGKQWISGKYQEVEGGQGILKAVNNGREPTGRLPFGKAFKVVVMEPNETTDTVDTALFFRFCAWRMGCTPYFIGPVPFFSYKVNSLMFVGNLSEQRTNTAYAPVRATREPQASATNGTGVTEKINPCTFSNDSKSITGQSFSGIDLRLPPAVRLAQSLLNAIGETESASSKDYKAVGVYSCTDRGSNCGRALGRYQFMSYNPYVVQLIAAKPGGQEFLNQVKQRHQPTEAELFEFFPTADQDRAFMADMANKIQVTQEQIDPATGQPFTGERLIERVAQKHFGGDYSKVDGNGSDALGRLSLKDYGKSTLARYRNNSNSENGSLTCSPNVTYSYISSAKNTENGR
;
A
#
# COMPACT_ATOMS: atom_id res chain seq x y z
N MET A 1 -19.93 -53.41 2.41
CA MET A 1 -20.64 -52.60 1.39
C MET A 1 -19.62 -51.91 0.51
N LYS A 2 -19.60 -52.18 -0.80
CA LYS A 2 -18.71 -51.49 -1.76
C LYS A 2 -19.40 -50.21 -2.22
N ILE A 3 -18.93 -49.05 -1.78
CA ILE A 3 -19.43 -47.77 -2.28
C ILE A 3 -18.88 -47.61 -3.71
N PRO A 4 -19.75 -47.44 -4.73
CA PRO A 4 -19.32 -47.30 -6.11
C PRO A 4 -18.51 -46.01 -6.29
N LYS A 5 -17.42 -46.08 -7.07
CA LYS A 5 -16.48 -44.97 -7.32
C LYS A 5 -17.15 -43.69 -7.83
N ALA A 6 -18.33 -43.80 -8.45
CA ALA A 6 -19.14 -42.66 -8.89
C ALA A 6 -19.67 -41.78 -7.73
N TRP A 7 -19.91 -42.36 -6.55
CA TRP A 7 -20.41 -41.61 -5.38
C TRP A 7 -19.30 -40.84 -4.65
N ILE A 8 -18.06 -41.33 -4.69
CA ILE A 8 -16.90 -40.60 -4.16
C ILE A 8 -16.61 -39.36 -5.03
N PHE A 9 -16.79 -39.47 -6.35
CA PHE A 9 -16.64 -38.34 -7.27
C PHE A 9 -17.71 -37.27 -7.05
N LEU A 10 -18.96 -37.66 -6.77
CA LEU A 10 -20.06 -36.72 -6.50
C LEU A 10 -19.85 -35.97 -5.17
N LEU A 11 -19.34 -36.63 -4.13
CA LEU A 11 -19.03 -36.00 -2.83
C LEU A 11 -17.83 -35.04 -2.90
N VAL A 12 -16.81 -35.35 -3.72
CA VAL A 12 -15.67 -34.46 -3.96
C VAL A 12 -16.10 -33.22 -4.75
N VAL A 13 -16.98 -33.37 -5.75
CA VAL A 13 -17.49 -32.24 -6.55
C VAL A 13 -18.43 -31.35 -5.73
N ILE A 14 -19.29 -31.91 -4.86
CA ILE A 14 -20.15 -31.12 -3.98
C ILE A 14 -19.34 -30.42 -2.87
N SER A 15 -18.29 -31.07 -2.34
CA SER A 15 -17.31 -30.44 -1.43
C SER A 15 -16.59 -29.28 -2.12
N TYR A 16 -16.19 -29.44 -3.38
CA TYR A 16 -15.53 -28.38 -4.16
C TYR A 16 -16.47 -27.20 -4.45
N ILE A 17 -17.75 -27.46 -4.75
CA ILE A 17 -18.77 -26.43 -4.99
C ILE A 17 -19.12 -25.67 -3.71
N ILE A 18 -19.20 -26.34 -2.55
CA ILE A 18 -19.41 -25.68 -1.26
C ILE A 18 -18.17 -24.87 -0.85
N TYR A 19 -16.95 -25.32 -1.18
CA TYR A 19 -15.72 -24.53 -1.01
C TYR A 19 -15.60 -23.34 -1.98
N SER A 20 -16.21 -23.41 -3.17
CA SER A 20 -16.17 -22.29 -4.14
C SER A 20 -17.22 -21.22 -3.86
N ILE A 21 -18.33 -21.54 -3.18
CA ILE A 21 -19.31 -20.52 -2.76
C ILE A 21 -18.87 -19.79 -1.47
N ALA A 22 -17.92 -20.33 -0.70
CA ALA A 22 -17.31 -19.66 0.45
C ALA A 22 -16.01 -18.87 0.12
N ALA A 23 -15.54 -18.89 -1.14
CA ALA A 23 -14.29 -18.24 -1.57
C ALA A 23 -14.49 -16.98 -2.44
N GLN A 24 -15.71 -16.43 -2.51
CA GLN A 24 -16.03 -15.22 -3.31
C GLN A 24 -16.31 -13.97 -2.47
N ALA A 25 -15.81 -13.92 -1.24
CA ALA A 25 -15.79 -12.70 -0.44
C ALA A 25 -14.43 -12.53 0.25
N THR A 26 -13.42 -12.15 -0.52
CA THR A 26 -12.28 -11.26 -0.18
C THR A 26 -11.16 -11.45 -1.21
N ILE A 27 -11.30 -10.83 -2.37
CA ILE A 27 -10.12 -10.43 -3.16
C ILE A 27 -9.97 -8.94 -2.89
N ASN A 28 -9.30 -8.60 -1.79
CA ASN A 28 -8.92 -7.23 -1.50
C ASN A 28 -7.96 -6.77 -2.61
N THR A 29 -8.39 -5.77 -3.35
CA THR A 29 -7.62 -4.92 -4.24
C THR A 29 -6.28 -4.52 -3.61
N PHE A 30 -5.17 -4.96 -4.21
CA PHE A 30 -3.87 -4.33 -3.99
C PHE A 30 -3.94 -2.89 -4.54
N GLY A 31 -3.73 -1.91 -3.65
CA GLY A 31 -3.70 -0.48 -3.97
C GLY A 31 -4.94 0.30 -3.54
N GLY A 32 -5.41 0.14 -2.30
CA GLY A 32 -6.25 1.16 -1.67
C GLY A 32 -5.37 2.37 -1.38
N ASN A 33 -5.57 3.49 -2.09
CA ASN A 33 -4.92 4.75 -1.73
C ASN A 33 -5.34 5.08 -0.30
N LEU A 34 -4.36 5.12 0.62
CA LEU A 34 -4.63 5.56 1.98
C LEU A 34 -5.29 6.94 1.97
N PRO A 35 -6.35 7.18 2.75
CA PRO A 35 -6.96 8.49 2.88
C PRO A 35 -5.91 9.57 3.13
N THR A 36 -6.00 10.66 2.37
CA THR A 36 -5.13 11.82 2.54
C THR A 36 -5.96 13.08 2.77
N ARG A 37 -5.35 14.05 3.44
CA ARG A 37 -5.91 15.39 3.66
C ARG A 37 -4.93 16.43 3.14
N ILE A 38 -5.48 17.55 2.66
CA ILE A 38 -4.66 18.69 2.25
C ILE A 38 -4.38 19.55 3.47
N VAL A 39 -3.10 19.87 3.69
CA VAL A 39 -2.68 20.85 4.69
C VAL A 39 -2.01 22.01 3.98
N GLU A 40 -2.41 23.22 4.35
CA GLU A 40 -1.76 24.45 3.90
C GLU A 40 -0.57 24.75 4.81
N VAL A 41 0.63 24.72 4.23
CA VAL A 41 1.86 25.09 4.91
C VAL A 41 2.20 26.51 4.52
N ALA A 42 2.22 27.40 5.51
CA ALA A 42 2.64 28.78 5.30
C ALA A 42 4.11 28.80 4.88
N ASN A 43 4.44 29.50 3.80
CA ASN A 43 5.82 29.78 3.44
C ASN A 43 6.28 31.00 4.27
N PRO A 44 7.17 30.83 5.26
CA PRO A 44 7.60 31.95 6.10
C PRO A 44 8.46 32.97 5.34
N GLN A 45 9.01 32.60 4.18
CA GLN A 45 9.97 33.43 3.44
C GLN A 45 9.38 34.19 2.23
N SER A 46 8.13 33.96 1.82
CA SER A 46 7.61 34.58 0.59
C SER A 46 6.23 35.22 0.73
N ARG A 47 5.99 36.29 -0.04
CA ARG A 47 4.65 36.86 -0.31
C ARG A 47 3.77 35.92 -1.18
N LEU A 48 4.13 34.63 -1.30
CA LEU A 48 3.43 33.64 -2.11
C LEU A 48 2.28 33.00 -1.32
N ARG A 49 1.33 32.40 -2.05
CA ARG A 49 0.20 31.67 -1.46
C ARG A 49 0.71 30.46 -0.67
N ALA A 50 0.00 30.09 0.40
CA ALA A 50 0.29 28.89 1.18
C ALA A 50 0.40 27.65 0.28
N THR A 51 1.39 26.80 0.56
CA THR A 51 1.66 25.61 -0.24
C THR A 51 0.81 24.46 0.27
N LYS A 52 0.06 23.81 -0.63
CA LYS A 52 -0.81 22.67 -0.29
C LYS A 52 0.00 21.37 -0.33
N VAL A 53 -0.04 20.61 0.77
CA VAL A 53 0.68 19.36 0.95
C VAL A 53 -0.32 18.25 1.25
N LEU A 54 -0.14 17.10 0.60
CA LEU A 54 -0.93 15.91 0.91
C LEU A 54 -0.29 15.17 2.08
N LEU A 55 -1.04 15.06 3.17
CA LEU A 55 -0.64 14.28 4.35
C LEU A 55 -1.62 13.11 4.56
N PRO A 56 -1.21 12.06 5.27
CA PRO A 56 -2.11 10.97 5.63
C PRO A 56 -3.25 11.51 6.50
N ASP A 57 -4.48 11.08 6.23
CA ASP A 57 -5.62 11.43 7.07
C ASP A 57 -5.80 10.40 8.19
N TRP A 58 -5.13 10.64 9.31
CA TRP A 58 -5.16 9.75 10.47
C TRP A 58 -6.56 9.58 11.08
N SER A 59 -7.49 10.51 10.81
CA SER A 59 -8.89 10.36 11.23
C SER A 59 -9.66 9.29 10.43
N ARG A 60 -9.07 8.81 9.34
CA ARG A 60 -9.66 7.84 8.40
C ARG A 60 -8.80 6.61 8.14
N ILE A 61 -7.56 6.58 8.64
CA ILE A 61 -6.63 5.46 8.52
C ILE A 61 -6.62 4.68 9.83
N SER A 62 -6.90 3.39 9.78
CA SER A 62 -6.75 2.43 10.89
C SER A 62 -5.68 1.38 10.58
N LEU A 63 -5.28 0.58 11.58
CA LEU A 63 -4.28 -0.48 11.38
C LEU A 63 -4.73 -1.54 10.36
N SER A 64 -6.04 -1.84 10.31
CA SER A 64 -6.64 -2.78 9.34
C SER A 64 -6.72 -2.24 7.90
N GLN A 65 -6.57 -0.92 7.72
CA GLN A 65 -6.63 -0.26 6.42
C GLN A 65 -5.24 0.02 5.84
N LEU A 66 -4.18 -0.10 6.66
CA LEU A 66 -2.81 -0.01 6.15
C LEU A 66 -2.55 -1.15 5.15
N PRO A 67 -1.68 -0.94 4.14
CA PRO A 67 -1.32 -1.99 3.21
C PRO A 67 -0.75 -3.23 3.91
N GLY A 68 -0.91 -4.39 3.27
CA GLY A 68 -0.29 -5.61 3.77
C GLY A 68 1.23 -5.54 3.72
N ILE A 69 1.90 -6.13 4.71
CA ILE A 69 3.36 -6.22 4.76
C ILE A 69 3.91 -6.94 3.52
N SER A 70 5.00 -6.44 2.95
CA SER A 70 5.56 -6.96 1.69
C SER A 70 6.54 -8.11 1.87
N GLN A 71 6.96 -8.39 3.11
CA GLN A 71 7.90 -9.47 3.43
C GLN A 71 7.40 -10.28 4.61
N SER A 72 7.39 -11.60 4.45
CA SER A 72 7.15 -12.53 5.56
C SER A 72 8.33 -12.50 6.53
N GLY A 73 8.06 -12.85 7.78
CA GLY A 73 9.09 -12.92 8.79
C GLY A 73 8.61 -13.57 10.06
N ALA A 74 9.53 -13.78 10.98
CA ALA A 74 9.24 -14.32 12.28
C ALA A 74 10.25 -13.81 13.30
N ILE A 75 9.84 -13.78 14.55
CA ILE A 75 10.70 -13.58 15.70
C ILE A 75 10.45 -14.72 16.70
N ASP A 76 11.53 -15.31 17.17
CA ASP A 76 11.51 -16.13 18.38
C ASP A 76 11.68 -15.19 19.58
N GLY A 77 10.57 -14.98 20.29
CA GLY A 77 10.51 -14.13 21.47
C GLY A 77 10.82 -14.88 22.77
N SER A 78 10.93 -16.21 22.74
CA SER A 78 11.09 -17.06 23.92
C SER A 78 12.23 -16.63 24.86
N PRO A 79 13.38 -16.09 24.39
CA PRO A 79 14.43 -15.60 25.29
C PRO A 79 14.01 -14.39 26.16
N TYR A 80 12.95 -13.69 25.75
CA TYR A 80 12.49 -12.47 26.41
C TYR A 80 11.18 -12.68 27.19
N SER A 81 10.39 -13.70 26.84
CA SER A 81 9.00 -13.84 27.31
C SER A 81 8.85 -13.85 28.83
N GLN A 82 9.77 -14.52 29.55
CA GLN A 82 9.74 -14.57 31.02
C GLN A 82 10.00 -13.19 31.65
N THR A 83 10.89 -12.39 31.05
CA THR A 83 11.26 -11.07 31.58
C THR A 83 10.21 -10.02 31.25
N LEU A 84 9.54 -10.14 30.10
CA LEU A 84 8.54 -9.18 29.65
C LEU A 84 7.15 -9.44 30.21
N GLY A 85 6.90 -10.64 30.73
CA GLY A 85 5.55 -11.06 31.16
C GLY A 85 4.59 -11.31 30.00
N TYR A 86 5.07 -11.31 28.75
CA TYR A 86 4.30 -11.64 27.56
C TYR A 86 5.22 -12.20 26.47
N ASP A 87 4.67 -13.03 25.58
CA ASP A 87 5.42 -13.71 24.54
C ASP A 87 5.67 -12.79 23.34
N LEU A 88 6.93 -12.52 23.04
CA LEU A 88 7.30 -11.76 21.84
C LEU A 88 7.21 -12.58 20.56
N SER A 89 7.09 -13.90 20.65
CA SER A 89 7.12 -14.79 19.50
C SER A 89 5.93 -14.55 18.59
N ARG A 90 6.20 -14.50 17.28
CA ARG A 90 5.19 -14.43 16.23
C ARG A 90 5.81 -14.61 14.86
N SER A 91 4.96 -14.94 13.89
CA SER A 91 5.27 -14.89 12.48
C SER A 91 4.21 -14.07 11.74
N TRP A 92 4.61 -13.50 10.62
CA TRP A 92 3.73 -12.79 9.71
C TRP A 92 4.03 -13.23 8.28
N ASN A 93 3.00 -13.13 7.44
CA ASN A 93 3.09 -13.47 6.03
C ASN A 93 2.85 -12.22 5.17
N VAL A 94 3.44 -12.21 3.98
CA VAL A 94 3.14 -11.21 2.96
C VAL A 94 1.63 -11.03 2.80
N GLY A 95 1.20 -9.78 2.75
CA GLY A 95 -0.21 -9.39 2.60
C GLY A 95 -0.97 -9.24 3.91
N MET A 96 -0.41 -9.65 5.06
CA MET A 96 -1.03 -9.40 6.37
C MET A 96 -0.99 -7.91 6.72
N THR A 97 -2.11 -7.37 7.22
CA THR A 97 -2.19 -5.99 7.71
C THR A 97 -1.61 -5.89 9.13
N PRO A 98 -1.13 -4.70 9.55
CA PRO A 98 -0.51 -4.51 10.88
C PRO A 98 -1.31 -5.03 12.08
N ASP A 99 -2.63 -4.90 12.07
CA ASP A 99 -3.49 -5.42 13.14
C ASP A 99 -3.48 -6.95 13.27
N GLN A 100 -3.11 -7.69 12.22
CA GLN A 100 -3.08 -9.14 12.21
C GLN A 100 -1.83 -9.75 12.85
N TYR A 101 -0.74 -8.99 12.97
CA TYR A 101 0.52 -9.48 13.54
C TYR A 101 1.05 -8.66 14.72
N LEU A 102 0.53 -7.44 14.92
CA LEU A 102 0.80 -6.65 16.12
C LEU A 102 -0.08 -7.12 17.28
N LYS A 103 0.51 -7.18 18.46
CA LYS A 103 -0.14 -7.40 19.74
C LYS A 103 -0.43 -6.06 20.43
N LEU A 104 -1.38 -6.05 21.36
CA LEU A 104 -1.70 -4.86 22.16
C LEU A 104 -0.46 -4.28 22.86
N GLY A 105 0.41 -5.14 23.41
CA GLY A 105 1.63 -4.70 24.07
C GLY A 105 2.60 -3.95 23.16
N ASP A 106 2.58 -4.25 21.85
CA ASP A 106 3.49 -3.64 20.88
C ASP A 106 3.15 -2.17 20.61
N ILE A 107 1.85 -1.86 20.62
CA ILE A 107 1.32 -0.52 20.31
C ILE A 107 1.01 0.31 21.56
N SER A 108 1.26 -0.22 22.75
CA SER A 108 0.97 0.44 24.03
C SER A 108 1.74 1.75 24.21
N GLU A 109 3.06 1.76 23.97
CA GLU A 109 3.85 3.00 24.10
C GLU A 109 3.40 4.08 23.09
N ALA A 110 3.02 3.67 21.87
CA ALA A 110 2.80 4.59 20.78
C ALA A 110 1.35 5.06 20.64
N LEU A 111 0.38 4.19 20.90
CA LEU A 111 -1.05 4.44 20.67
C LEU A 111 -1.88 4.34 21.95
N GLN A 112 -1.36 3.72 23.02
CA GLN A 112 -2.09 3.50 24.29
C GLN A 112 -3.44 2.78 24.11
N ALA A 113 -3.53 1.88 23.12
CA ALA A 113 -4.76 1.20 22.75
C ALA A 113 -5.39 0.37 23.89
N GLU A 114 -4.58 -0.07 24.85
CA GLU A 114 -4.98 -0.81 26.05
C GLU A 114 -5.83 0.00 27.04
N GLU A 115 -5.84 1.34 26.93
CA GLU A 115 -6.71 2.20 27.74
C GLU A 115 -8.17 2.15 27.30
N PHE A 116 -8.44 1.65 26.08
CA PHE A 116 -9.81 1.49 25.60
C PHE A 116 -10.56 0.39 26.33
N SER A 117 -11.88 0.57 26.41
CA SER A 117 -12.85 -0.50 26.62
C SER A 117 -13.53 -0.89 25.29
N LEU A 118 -14.23 -2.03 25.25
CA LEU A 118 -14.97 -2.43 24.04
C LEU A 118 -16.07 -1.42 23.68
N GLN A 119 -16.70 -0.80 24.68
CA GLN A 119 -17.65 0.29 24.50
C GLN A 119 -16.99 1.51 23.82
N ALA A 120 -15.79 1.89 24.26
CA ALA A 120 -15.04 2.99 23.66
C ALA A 120 -14.66 2.70 22.20
N ILE A 121 -14.22 1.47 21.90
CA ILE A 121 -13.91 1.02 20.54
C ILE A 121 -15.15 1.07 19.65
N ALA A 122 -16.29 0.56 20.14
CA ALA A 122 -17.56 0.58 19.40
C ALA A 122 -17.98 2.03 19.06
N PHE A 123 -17.81 2.97 19.98
CA PHE A 123 -18.09 4.40 19.72
C PHE A 123 -17.15 4.99 18.65
N ARG A 124 -15.85 4.66 18.67
CA ARG A 124 -14.87 5.20 17.71
C ARG A 124 -14.93 4.57 16.32
N THR A 125 -15.64 3.45 16.20
CA THR A 125 -15.92 2.78 14.93
C THR A 125 -17.32 3.11 14.40
N ALA A 126 -18.09 3.96 15.10
CA ALA A 126 -19.39 4.42 14.66
C ALA A 126 -19.28 5.45 13.52
N PRO A 127 -20.11 5.35 12.47
CA PRO A 127 -20.04 6.23 11.31
C PRO A 127 -20.72 7.56 11.62
N GLU A 128 -20.00 8.52 12.21
CA GLU A 128 -20.42 9.93 12.15
C GLU A 128 -19.62 10.74 11.11
N ALA A 129 -18.52 10.19 10.58
CA ALA A 129 -17.71 10.83 9.52
C ALA A 129 -17.04 9.86 8.51
N ASN A 130 -17.15 8.54 8.70
CA ASN A 130 -16.50 7.53 7.86
C ASN A 130 -17.52 6.48 7.40
N THR A 131 -18.00 6.59 6.15
CA THR A 131 -18.98 5.67 5.55
C THR A 131 -18.43 4.25 5.29
N ASP A 132 -17.11 4.06 5.41
CA ASP A 132 -16.43 2.80 5.11
C ASP A 132 -16.27 1.88 6.34
N ILE A 133 -16.61 2.35 7.55
CA ILE A 133 -16.49 1.58 8.80
C ILE A 133 -17.89 1.16 9.26
N LYS A 134 -18.15 -0.15 9.27
CA LYS A 134 -19.40 -0.70 9.83
C LYS A 134 -19.34 -0.57 11.36
N SER A 135 -20.30 0.13 11.95
CA SER A 135 -20.48 0.20 13.40
C SER A 135 -20.51 -1.20 14.01
N ILE A 136 -19.83 -1.34 15.14
CA ILE A 136 -19.70 -2.61 15.83
C ILE A 136 -20.84 -2.74 16.84
N ASP A 137 -21.71 -3.72 16.64
CA ASP A 137 -22.78 -4.05 17.57
C ASP A 137 -22.31 -5.12 18.54
N LEU A 138 -21.86 -4.70 19.73
CA LEU A 138 -21.33 -5.59 20.76
C LEU A 138 -22.34 -6.68 21.19
N ASN A 139 -23.64 -6.45 21.02
CA ASN A 139 -24.68 -7.45 21.33
C ASN A 139 -24.66 -8.64 20.37
N LYS A 140 -24.14 -8.45 19.16
CA LYS A 140 -24.03 -9.49 18.13
C LYS A 140 -22.67 -10.18 18.13
N ILE A 141 -21.72 -9.70 18.93
CA ILE A 141 -20.37 -10.27 19.01
C ILE A 141 -20.33 -11.30 20.12
N THR A 142 -19.91 -12.51 19.76
CA THR A 142 -19.76 -13.61 20.70
C THR A 142 -18.49 -13.48 21.52
N LEU A 143 -18.47 -13.98 22.76
CA LEU A 143 -17.28 -13.98 23.61
C LEU A 143 -16.10 -14.74 22.98
N SER A 144 -16.36 -15.74 22.14
CA SER A 144 -15.31 -16.43 21.37
C SER A 144 -14.56 -15.55 20.37
N LYS A 145 -15.12 -14.40 19.97
CA LYS A 145 -14.46 -13.39 19.13
C LYS A 145 -13.62 -12.40 19.93
N PHE A 146 -13.57 -12.56 21.24
CA PHE A 146 -12.73 -11.79 22.15
C PHE A 146 -11.90 -12.74 23.03
N PRO A 147 -10.91 -13.48 22.48
CA PRO A 147 -10.22 -14.57 23.19
C PRO A 147 -9.64 -14.19 24.55
N LEU A 148 -9.21 -12.94 24.73
CA LEU A 148 -8.72 -12.40 26.00
C LEU A 148 -9.70 -12.64 27.17
N ILE A 149 -11.02 -12.61 26.94
CA ILE A 149 -12.01 -12.86 27.97
C ILE A 149 -12.02 -14.32 28.45
N GLY A 150 -11.71 -15.25 27.55
CA GLY A 150 -11.63 -16.68 27.86
C GLY A 150 -10.52 -17.01 28.84
N GLU A 151 -9.45 -16.20 28.86
CA GLU A 151 -8.31 -16.39 29.75
C GLU A 151 -8.54 -15.87 31.17
N GLN A 152 -9.61 -15.10 31.40
CA GLN A 152 -9.87 -14.49 32.69
C GLN A 152 -10.51 -15.49 33.66
N THR A 153 -10.06 -15.44 34.92
CA THR A 153 -10.63 -16.26 35.99
C THR A 153 -11.88 -15.63 36.59
N LEU A 154 -12.76 -16.44 37.18
CA LEU A 154 -13.95 -15.92 37.87
C LEU A 154 -13.63 -14.92 38.98
N MET A 155 -12.54 -15.17 39.73
CA MET A 155 -12.08 -14.25 40.77
C MET A 155 -11.64 -12.91 40.16
N HIS A 156 -10.86 -12.94 39.08
CA HIS A 156 -10.37 -11.73 38.43
C HIS A 156 -11.51 -10.92 37.82
N LEU A 157 -12.45 -11.57 37.14
CA LEU A 157 -13.63 -10.92 36.56
C LEU A 157 -14.48 -10.22 37.62
N ALA A 158 -14.70 -10.85 38.78
CA ALA A 158 -15.42 -10.23 39.89
C ALA A 158 -14.72 -8.97 40.43
N GLN A 159 -13.39 -8.87 40.27
CA GLN A 159 -12.60 -7.73 40.73
C GLN A 159 -12.58 -6.57 39.73
N VAL A 160 -12.46 -6.86 38.43
CA VAL A 160 -12.24 -5.83 37.39
C VAL A 160 -13.51 -5.39 36.66
N VAL A 161 -14.54 -6.24 36.61
CA VAL A 161 -15.82 -5.90 35.97
C VAL A 161 -16.71 -5.17 36.98
N PRO A 162 -17.14 -3.92 36.72
CA PRO A 162 -17.94 -3.15 37.66
C PRO A 162 -19.19 -3.89 38.11
N GLU A 163 -19.40 -3.97 39.42
CA GLU A 163 -20.57 -4.57 40.09
C GLU A 163 -20.78 -6.07 39.85
N LEU A 164 -19.95 -6.74 39.05
CA LEU A 164 -20.15 -8.14 38.65
C LEU A 164 -20.19 -9.10 39.86
N ALA A 165 -19.41 -8.80 40.91
CA ALA A 165 -19.37 -9.58 42.14
C ALA A 165 -20.74 -9.65 42.85
N ASP A 166 -21.54 -8.61 42.75
CA ASP A 166 -22.84 -8.48 43.44
C ASP A 166 -24.02 -8.99 42.60
N ILE A 167 -23.78 -9.30 41.32
CA ILE A 167 -24.80 -9.84 40.42
C ILE A 167 -25.03 -11.32 40.71
N GLN A 168 -26.31 -11.73 40.69
CA GLN A 168 -26.70 -13.14 40.80
C GLN A 168 -26.20 -13.93 39.59
N VAL A 169 -25.68 -15.13 39.83
CA VAL A 169 -25.09 -15.99 38.79
C VAL A 169 -26.06 -16.31 37.65
N ASN A 170 -27.36 -16.43 37.92
CA ASN A 170 -28.39 -16.61 36.86
C ASN A 170 -28.37 -15.51 35.79
N ASN A 171 -27.98 -14.28 36.15
CA ASN A 171 -27.89 -13.11 35.28
C ASN A 171 -26.52 -12.95 34.63
N ILE A 172 -25.55 -13.83 34.94
CA ILE A 172 -24.24 -13.91 34.30
C ILE A 172 -24.19 -15.26 33.55
N THR A 173 -24.86 -15.33 32.40
CA THR A 173 -25.15 -16.60 31.72
C THR A 173 -23.91 -17.48 31.46
N PRO A 174 -22.76 -16.94 31.01
CA PRO A 174 -21.54 -17.73 30.81
C PRO A 174 -20.99 -18.32 32.11
N VAL A 175 -21.02 -17.55 33.21
CA VAL A 175 -20.56 -18.01 34.53
C VAL A 175 -21.47 -19.11 35.08
N ASN A 176 -22.80 -18.97 34.92
CA ASN A 176 -23.75 -20.02 35.28
C ASN A 176 -23.50 -21.32 34.49
N ALA A 177 -23.21 -21.21 33.19
CA ALA A 177 -22.89 -22.37 32.35
C ALA A 177 -21.58 -23.04 32.78
N LEU A 178 -20.56 -22.26 33.13
CA LEU A 178 -19.28 -22.75 33.64
C LEU A 178 -19.43 -23.49 34.98
N LEU A 179 -20.21 -22.94 35.92
CA LEU A 179 -20.46 -23.59 37.21
C LEU A 179 -21.27 -24.89 37.05
N LYS A 180 -22.28 -24.88 36.16
CA LYS A 180 -23.06 -26.09 35.85
C LYS A 180 -22.22 -27.20 35.22
N SER A 181 -21.20 -26.87 34.43
CA SER A 181 -20.29 -27.89 33.87
C SER A 181 -19.50 -28.64 34.95
N GLN A 182 -19.38 -28.07 36.15
CA GLN A 182 -18.79 -28.70 37.34
C GLN A 182 -19.83 -29.28 38.30
N GLY A 183 -21.12 -29.32 37.93
CA GLY A 183 -22.19 -29.80 38.79
C GLY A 183 -22.57 -28.84 39.94
N ILE A 184 -22.16 -27.58 39.88
CA ILE A 184 -22.44 -26.58 40.92
C ILE A 184 -23.77 -25.86 40.61
N ALA A 185 -24.74 -26.00 41.51
CA ALA A 185 -26.03 -25.33 41.41
C ALA A 185 -26.07 -24.07 42.30
N ALA A 186 -25.59 -22.94 41.75
CA ALA A 186 -25.45 -21.68 42.48
C ALA A 186 -26.22 -20.50 41.87
N SER A 187 -27.24 -20.77 41.05
CA SER A 187 -27.92 -19.75 40.25
C SER A 187 -28.55 -18.60 41.06
N ASN A 188 -28.92 -18.83 42.33
CA ASN A 188 -29.54 -17.83 43.21
C ASN A 188 -28.51 -17.06 44.08
N LEU A 189 -27.23 -17.43 44.02
CA LEU A 189 -26.16 -16.77 44.76
C LEU A 189 -25.54 -15.65 43.92
N THR A 190 -25.01 -14.62 44.57
CA THR A 190 -24.15 -13.64 43.90
C THR A 190 -22.80 -14.26 43.57
N LEU A 191 -22.08 -13.72 42.57
CA LEU A 191 -20.74 -14.21 42.24
C LEU A 191 -19.79 -14.15 43.44
N ALA A 192 -19.86 -13.11 44.27
CA ALA A 192 -19.08 -12.99 45.50
C ALA A 192 -19.38 -14.12 46.51
N GLN A 193 -20.66 -14.48 46.68
CA GLN A 193 -21.06 -15.60 47.54
C GLN A 193 -20.53 -16.94 46.99
N VAL A 194 -20.59 -17.13 45.68
CA VAL A 194 -20.05 -18.33 45.02
C VAL A 194 -18.55 -18.44 45.23
N LEU A 195 -17.79 -17.35 45.02
CA LEU A 195 -16.34 -17.32 45.21
C LEU A 195 -15.92 -17.58 46.66
N LYS A 196 -16.78 -17.27 47.63
CA LYS A 196 -16.55 -17.56 49.06
C LYS A 196 -16.90 -19.01 49.43
N GLN A 197 -17.94 -19.58 48.81
CA GLN A 197 -18.47 -20.90 49.15
C GLN A 197 -17.80 -22.05 48.38
N TYR A 198 -17.30 -21.79 47.18
CA TYR A 198 -16.74 -22.80 46.29
C TYR A 198 -15.32 -22.42 45.83
N GLU A 199 -14.43 -23.40 45.67
CA GLU A 199 -13.06 -23.21 45.17
C GLU A 199 -13.00 -23.04 43.64
N VAL A 200 -13.84 -22.14 43.10
CA VAL A 200 -14.01 -21.92 41.66
C VAL A 200 -13.33 -20.66 41.15
N GLY A 201 -12.71 -19.88 42.04
CA GLY A 201 -12.13 -18.58 41.70
C GLY A 201 -11.08 -18.64 40.59
N GLN A 202 -10.36 -19.76 40.44
CA GLN A 202 -9.35 -19.98 39.41
C GLN A 202 -9.90 -20.54 38.09
N MET A 203 -11.20 -20.85 38.02
CA MET A 203 -11.82 -21.32 36.79
C MET A 203 -11.83 -20.20 35.75
N LYS A 204 -11.47 -20.54 34.51
CA LYS A 204 -11.43 -19.62 33.37
C LYS A 204 -12.69 -19.74 32.53
N LEU A 205 -13.16 -18.64 31.97
CA LEU A 205 -14.32 -18.64 31.06
C LEU A 205 -14.11 -19.52 29.82
N GLY A 206 -12.87 -19.63 29.32
CA GLY A 206 -12.52 -20.46 28.16
C GLY A 206 -12.70 -21.98 28.37
N GLN A 207 -13.05 -22.42 29.59
CA GLN A 207 -13.37 -23.83 29.86
C GLN A 207 -14.76 -24.26 29.36
N ILE A 208 -15.56 -23.32 28.84
CA ILE A 208 -16.81 -23.58 28.13
C ILE A 208 -16.77 -23.02 26.71
N ASP A 209 -17.70 -23.48 25.88
CA ASP A 209 -17.89 -22.96 24.53
C ASP A 209 -18.44 -21.53 24.54
N LEU A 210 -17.55 -20.56 24.38
CA LEU A 210 -17.84 -19.13 24.39
C LEU A 210 -18.55 -18.62 23.13
N SER A 211 -18.73 -19.46 22.09
CA SER A 211 -19.44 -19.05 20.87
C SER A 211 -20.95 -18.87 21.08
N LYS A 212 -21.49 -19.37 22.18
CA LYS A 212 -22.93 -19.33 22.51
C LYS A 212 -23.37 -18.09 23.28
N PHE A 213 -22.43 -17.21 23.64
CA PHE A 213 -22.69 -16.08 24.52
C PHE A 213 -22.21 -14.81 23.85
N SER A 214 -23.01 -13.74 23.91
CA SER A 214 -22.60 -12.41 23.47
C SER A 214 -21.72 -11.73 24.52
N ILE A 215 -21.00 -10.67 24.14
CA ILE A 215 -20.30 -9.79 25.11
C ILE A 215 -21.28 -9.29 26.18
N SER A 216 -22.48 -8.87 25.79
CA SER A 216 -23.53 -8.41 26.71
C SER A 216 -24.10 -9.48 27.63
N SER A 217 -23.74 -10.75 27.45
CA SER A 217 -24.12 -11.83 28.39
C SER A 217 -23.35 -11.76 29.72
N ILE A 218 -22.34 -10.90 29.81
CA ILE A 218 -21.67 -10.52 31.06
C ILE A 218 -21.94 -9.03 31.28
N PRO A 219 -22.76 -8.66 32.27
CA PRO A 219 -23.06 -7.26 32.55
C PRO A 219 -21.79 -6.43 32.81
N ASN A 220 -21.77 -5.19 32.29
CA ASN A 220 -20.69 -4.21 32.44
C ASN A 220 -19.31 -4.63 31.90
N LEU A 221 -19.21 -5.76 31.18
CA LEU A 221 -17.93 -6.22 30.64
C LEU A 221 -17.33 -5.26 29.61
N ASP A 222 -18.19 -4.65 28.78
CA ASP A 222 -17.81 -3.73 27.72
C ASP A 222 -17.24 -2.40 28.21
N ALA A 223 -17.45 -2.07 29.49
CA ALA A 223 -16.90 -0.88 30.14
C ALA A 223 -15.47 -1.08 30.69
N VAL A 224 -14.98 -2.31 30.78
CA VAL A 224 -13.66 -2.61 31.34
C VAL A 224 -12.56 -2.25 30.34
N GLN A 225 -11.53 -1.53 30.80
CA GLN A 225 -10.37 -1.22 29.98
C GLN A 225 -9.54 -2.48 29.71
N LEU A 226 -9.02 -2.63 28.49
CA LEU A 226 -8.28 -3.82 28.06
C LEU A 226 -7.09 -4.13 28.97
N GLN A 227 -6.38 -3.09 29.43
CA GLN A 227 -5.24 -3.24 30.34
C GLN A 227 -5.56 -3.87 31.70
N GLN A 228 -6.84 -3.93 32.09
CA GLN A 228 -7.25 -4.57 33.35
C GLN A 228 -7.40 -6.09 33.22
N PHE A 229 -7.42 -6.64 32.00
CA PHE A 229 -7.46 -8.09 31.81
C PHE A 229 -6.05 -8.69 31.94
N THR A 230 -5.97 -9.83 32.62
CA THR A 230 -4.71 -10.57 32.72
C THR A 230 -4.27 -11.03 31.33
N GLY A 231 -3.00 -10.81 31.00
CA GLY A 231 -2.43 -11.24 29.73
C GLY A 231 -2.79 -10.37 28.52
N TRP A 232 -3.38 -9.19 28.72
CA TRP A 232 -3.80 -8.29 27.64
C TRP A 232 -2.69 -8.03 26.61
N MET A 233 -1.44 -7.87 27.07
CA MET A 233 -0.27 -7.62 26.20
C MET A 233 -0.07 -8.69 25.13
N ASN A 234 -0.52 -9.93 25.37
CA ASN A 234 -0.39 -11.06 24.44
C ASN A 234 -1.47 -11.09 23.35
N SER A 235 -2.54 -10.30 23.49
CA SER A 235 -3.65 -10.34 22.53
C SER A 235 -3.24 -9.65 21.23
N ASN A 236 -3.51 -10.28 20.08
CA ASN A 236 -3.35 -9.59 18.81
C ASN A 236 -4.37 -8.45 18.72
N VAL A 237 -4.03 -7.38 18.02
CA VAL A 237 -4.95 -6.26 17.79
C VAL A 237 -6.22 -6.75 17.07
N TRP A 238 -6.08 -7.66 16.10
CA TRP A 238 -7.20 -8.29 15.39
C TRP A 238 -8.14 -9.12 16.29
N ASP A 239 -7.62 -9.68 17.39
CA ASP A 239 -8.41 -10.51 18.32
C ASP A 239 -9.26 -9.66 19.28
N ILE A 240 -9.08 -8.34 19.29
CA ILE A 240 -9.91 -7.41 20.04
C ILE A 240 -11.02 -6.90 19.12
N PRO A 241 -12.30 -7.17 19.43
CA PRO A 241 -13.42 -6.74 18.60
C PRO A 241 -13.36 -5.25 18.26
N GLY A 242 -13.09 -4.96 16.99
CA GLY A 242 -13.13 -3.59 16.48
C GLY A 242 -11.87 -2.77 16.55
N LEU A 243 -10.84 -3.24 17.26
CA LEU A 243 -9.70 -2.39 17.55
C LEU A 243 -8.89 -2.05 16.29
N GLY A 244 -8.71 -3.04 15.40
CA GLY A 244 -8.03 -2.84 14.12
C GLY A 244 -8.69 -1.80 13.21
N GLN A 245 -9.98 -1.49 13.44
CA GLN A 245 -10.78 -0.53 12.68
C GLN A 245 -10.81 0.87 13.31
N VAL A 246 -10.26 1.06 14.52
CA VAL A 246 -10.20 2.40 15.14
C VAL A 246 -9.21 3.26 14.33
N PRO A 247 -9.63 4.46 13.87
CA PRO A 247 -8.70 5.38 13.21
C PRO A 247 -7.53 5.75 14.13
N LEU A 248 -6.33 5.83 13.58
CA LEU A 248 -5.10 6.12 14.32
C LEU A 248 -5.13 7.51 14.98
N GLY A 249 -5.83 8.47 14.39
CA GLY A 249 -6.08 9.80 14.96
C GLY A 249 -7.13 9.81 16.07
N SER A 250 -7.80 8.68 16.33
CA SER A 250 -8.82 8.51 17.38
C SER A 250 -8.37 7.61 18.53
N MET A 251 -7.13 7.10 18.48
CA MET A 251 -6.50 6.32 19.56
C MET A 251 -6.30 7.18 20.82
N PRO A 252 -6.14 6.58 22.03
CA PRO A 252 -5.96 7.33 23.27
C PRO A 252 -4.73 8.23 23.22
N ASN A 253 -3.64 7.75 22.62
CA ASN A 253 -2.57 8.60 22.11
C ASN A 253 -2.69 8.74 20.59
N PRO A 254 -3.31 9.81 20.07
CA PRO A 254 -3.62 9.94 18.66
C PRO A 254 -2.36 10.16 17.81
N MET A 255 -2.34 9.53 16.63
CA MET A 255 -1.29 9.77 15.65
C MET A 255 -1.41 11.19 15.08
N THR A 256 -0.29 11.91 15.10
CA THR A 256 -0.20 13.31 14.66
C THR A 256 1.13 13.59 13.97
N GLU A 257 1.18 14.66 13.18
CA GLU A 257 2.42 15.18 12.60
C GLU A 257 3.36 15.74 13.69
N ILE A 258 4.61 15.28 13.70
CA ILE A 258 5.66 15.81 14.59
C ILE A 258 6.51 16.82 13.84
N GLY A 259 6.20 18.09 14.06
CA GLY A 259 6.85 19.21 13.39
C GLY A 259 6.04 19.75 12.23
N SER A 260 6.61 20.71 11.52
CA SER A 260 5.93 21.43 10.43
C SER A 260 6.73 21.46 9.13
N LEU A 261 7.93 20.86 9.09
CA LEU A 261 8.77 20.97 7.92
C LEU A 261 8.28 20.07 6.79
N VAL A 262 8.08 20.72 5.65
CA VAL A 262 7.84 20.10 4.36
C VAL A 262 8.96 20.52 3.44
N MET A 263 9.49 19.57 2.68
CA MET A 263 10.56 19.78 1.72
C MET A 263 10.12 19.30 0.34
N ARG A 264 10.67 19.92 -0.70
CA ARG A 264 10.50 19.47 -2.08
C ARG A 264 11.53 18.38 -2.35
N ILE A 265 11.14 17.33 -3.06
CA ILE A 265 12.10 16.38 -3.64
C ILE A 265 12.73 17.07 -4.86
N ASP A 266 14.01 17.41 -4.76
CA ASP A 266 14.73 18.06 -5.85
C ASP A 266 15.23 17.02 -6.86
N VAL A 267 15.88 15.97 -6.38
CA VAL A 267 16.44 14.91 -7.21
C VAL A 267 16.32 13.55 -6.51
N VAL A 268 16.14 12.51 -7.31
CA VAL A 268 16.11 11.10 -6.88
C VAL A 268 17.42 10.46 -7.31
N TYR A 269 18.16 9.88 -6.35
CA TYR A 269 19.45 9.22 -6.60
C TYR A 269 19.42 7.75 -6.19
N GLY A 270 19.93 6.89 -7.06
CA GLY A 270 20.07 5.46 -6.93
C GLY A 270 21.40 5.06 -6.28
N PRO A 271 21.72 3.75 -6.27
CA PRO A 271 22.84 3.21 -5.50
C PRO A 271 24.22 3.51 -6.12
N ALA A 272 24.34 4.21 -7.24
CA ALA A 272 25.66 4.58 -7.74
C ALA A 272 26.39 5.57 -6.81
N GLU A 273 25.61 6.30 -6.00
CA GLU A 273 26.09 7.36 -5.14
C GLU A 273 26.82 6.84 -3.88
N ASN A 274 27.67 7.70 -3.32
CA ASN A 274 28.47 7.41 -2.12
C ASN A 274 28.76 8.70 -1.33
N ARG A 275 29.23 8.55 -0.08
CA ARG A 275 29.76 9.64 0.77
C ARG A 275 28.80 10.83 0.95
N ARG A 276 27.59 10.54 1.42
CA ARG A 276 26.54 11.53 1.70
C ARG A 276 26.54 11.92 3.18
N ASN A 277 26.75 13.21 3.48
CA ASN A 277 26.92 13.71 4.85
C ASN A 277 25.87 14.72 5.30
N ASN A 278 25.05 15.26 4.38
CA ASN A 278 24.01 16.23 4.71
C ASN A 278 22.67 15.53 4.96
N THR A 279 22.69 14.47 5.77
CA THR A 279 21.58 13.53 5.85
C THR A 279 20.52 13.94 6.87
N ILE A 280 19.28 13.53 6.59
CA ILE A 280 18.14 13.66 7.51
C ILE A 280 17.60 12.29 7.95
N SER A 281 18.29 11.21 7.65
CA SER A 281 17.87 9.84 8.00
C SER A 281 18.75 9.26 9.09
N GLY A 282 18.16 8.38 9.90
CA GLY A 282 18.88 7.63 10.93
C GLY A 282 17.93 6.84 11.83
N SER A 283 18.16 6.91 13.13
CA SER A 283 17.34 6.29 14.17
C SER A 283 17.13 7.22 15.36
N ASP A 284 16.19 6.88 16.23
CA ASP A 284 16.02 7.56 17.52
C ASP A 284 17.13 7.22 18.54
N VAL A 285 18.06 6.33 18.17
CA VAL A 285 19.25 5.95 18.96
C VAL A 285 20.50 6.72 18.52
N GLN A 286 20.76 6.78 17.21
CA GLN A 286 21.96 7.45 16.65
C GLN A 286 21.68 8.88 16.18
N GLY A 287 20.44 9.35 16.28
CA GLY A 287 19.98 10.60 15.69
C GLY A 287 19.61 10.44 14.22
N PHE A 288 18.98 11.48 13.68
CA PHE A 288 18.45 11.50 12.30
C PHE A 288 19.36 12.26 11.33
N SER A 289 20.67 12.22 11.54
CA SER A 289 21.68 12.80 10.63
C SER A 289 22.87 11.85 10.47
N VAL A 290 22.58 10.56 10.33
CA VAL A 290 23.62 9.53 10.16
C VAL A 290 24.13 9.60 8.71
N PRO A 291 25.43 9.84 8.47
CA PRO A 291 25.98 9.92 7.12
C PRO A 291 25.95 8.55 6.42
N CYS A 292 25.91 8.54 5.09
CA CYS A 292 26.14 7.34 4.28
C CYS A 292 27.54 7.41 3.66
N ASN A 293 28.52 6.81 4.35
CA ASN A 293 29.93 6.85 3.96
C ASN A 293 30.34 5.73 2.99
N GLU A 294 29.48 4.74 2.80
CA GLU A 294 29.74 3.55 2.00
C GLU A 294 29.41 3.77 0.51
N LYS A 295 29.56 2.70 -0.30
CA LYS A 295 29.00 2.62 -1.66
C LYS A 295 27.52 2.21 -1.56
N ASP A 296 26.72 2.44 -2.59
CA ASP A 296 25.27 2.14 -2.60
C ASP A 296 24.39 3.10 -1.79
N CYS A 297 24.78 4.37 -1.70
CA CYS A 297 24.00 5.38 -1.00
C CYS A 297 22.87 5.91 -1.89
N ALA A 298 21.79 5.15 -2.08
CA ALA A 298 20.60 5.66 -2.72
C ALA A 298 19.86 6.64 -1.80
N TYR A 299 19.37 7.78 -2.30
CA TYR A 299 18.75 8.83 -1.47
C TYR A 299 17.83 9.76 -2.27
N LEU A 300 17.05 10.55 -1.51
CA LEU A 300 16.36 11.73 -2.01
C LEU A 300 17.15 12.97 -1.65
N GLU A 301 17.47 13.80 -2.64
CA GLU A 301 17.90 15.17 -2.40
C GLU A 301 16.67 16.05 -2.22
N LEU A 302 16.65 16.77 -1.11
CA LEU A 302 15.56 17.60 -0.65
C LEU A 302 15.99 19.04 -0.62
N ASP A 303 15.06 19.90 -1.00
CA ASP A 303 15.27 21.34 -1.07
C ASP A 303 14.09 22.08 -0.41
N ASP A 304 14.26 23.38 -0.22
CA ASP A 304 13.20 24.24 0.29
C ASP A 304 12.03 24.42 -0.71
N LEU A 305 11.01 25.17 -0.28
CA LEU A 305 9.77 25.32 -1.04
C LEU A 305 9.88 26.33 -2.20
N GLU A 306 10.94 27.13 -2.29
CA GLU A 306 10.99 28.24 -3.25
C GLU A 306 11.37 27.80 -4.66
N ASN A 307 12.02 26.64 -4.83
CA ASN A 307 12.53 26.15 -6.13
C ASN A 307 13.27 27.24 -6.91
N ALA A 308 13.88 28.16 -6.17
CA ALA A 308 14.61 29.29 -6.68
C ALA A 308 16.09 28.96 -6.53
N GLY A 309 16.62 28.15 -7.45
CA GLY A 309 18.06 28.04 -7.68
C GLY A 309 18.70 29.35 -8.20
N GLY A 310 18.19 30.50 -7.75
CA GLY A 310 18.46 31.82 -8.26
C GLY A 310 19.50 32.52 -7.43
N ARG A 311 20.54 33.01 -8.11
CA ARG A 311 21.68 33.81 -7.62
C ARG A 311 21.30 35.17 -7.01
N GLU A 312 20.07 35.33 -6.51
CA GLU A 312 19.52 36.61 -6.03
C GLU A 312 19.32 36.65 -4.50
N PHE A 313 19.40 35.51 -3.81
CA PHE A 313 19.51 35.45 -2.35
C PHE A 313 20.79 34.70 -1.97
N HIS A 314 21.78 35.43 -1.47
CA HIS A 314 23.10 34.92 -1.11
C HIS A 314 23.13 34.05 0.17
N ASP A 315 21.98 33.74 0.77
CA ASP A 315 21.85 32.75 1.83
C ASP A 315 21.22 31.50 1.23
N ARG A 316 22.04 30.54 0.81
CA ARG A 316 21.57 29.17 0.59
C ARG A 316 20.81 28.76 1.85
N SER A 317 19.53 28.48 1.71
CA SER A 317 18.72 28.08 2.86
C SER A 317 19.41 26.87 3.53
N LYS A 318 19.46 26.82 4.86
CA LYS A 318 20.06 25.68 5.61
C LYS A 318 19.40 24.33 5.27
N LEU A 319 18.30 24.37 4.54
CA LEU A 319 17.46 23.28 4.10
C LEU A 319 17.81 22.76 2.69
N GLU A 320 18.61 23.49 1.90
CA GLU A 320 19.00 23.04 0.55
C GLU A 320 19.91 21.80 0.62
N GLY A 321 19.68 20.87 -0.32
CA GLY A 321 20.53 19.69 -0.53
C GLY A 321 20.52 18.69 0.63
N LYS A 322 19.46 18.63 1.44
CA LYS A 322 19.31 17.64 2.52
C LYS A 322 19.05 16.26 1.93
N GLN A 323 19.60 15.23 2.55
CA GLN A 323 19.66 13.90 1.95
C GLN A 323 18.88 12.89 2.80
N TRP A 324 17.75 12.39 2.31
CA TRP A 324 17.05 11.28 2.98
C TRP A 324 17.56 9.96 2.39
N ILE A 325 18.45 9.29 3.11
CA ILE A 325 19.07 8.03 2.65
C ILE A 325 18.04 6.90 2.69
N SER A 326 18.12 6.01 1.69
CA SER A 326 17.32 4.81 1.59
C SER A 326 17.69 3.78 2.66
N GLY A 327 16.70 3.35 3.44
CA GLY A 327 16.84 2.25 4.39
C GLY A 327 16.93 0.87 3.75
N LYS A 328 16.68 0.76 2.44
CA LYS A 328 16.93 -0.47 1.69
C LYS A 328 18.42 -0.80 1.61
N TYR A 329 19.29 0.21 1.61
CA TYR A 329 20.73 0.04 1.43
C TYR A 329 21.55 0.36 2.69
N GLN A 330 21.01 1.16 3.61
CA GLN A 330 21.67 1.53 4.85
C GLN A 330 20.87 1.10 6.08
N GLU A 331 21.53 0.36 6.96
CA GLU A 331 21.06 0.09 8.31
C GLU A 331 21.79 0.99 9.33
N VAL A 332 21.11 1.26 10.44
CA VAL A 332 21.60 2.04 11.59
C VAL A 332 21.35 1.27 12.88
N GLU A 333 22.02 1.65 13.96
CA GLU A 333 21.70 1.07 15.27
C GLU A 333 20.31 1.53 15.72
N GLY A 334 19.52 0.60 16.22
CA GLY A 334 18.19 0.82 16.74
C GLY A 334 17.94 0.06 18.03
N GLY A 335 16.76 0.27 18.60
CA GLY A 335 16.34 -0.41 19.82
C GLY A 335 17.01 0.09 21.10
N GLN A 336 16.44 -0.30 22.24
CA GLN A 336 16.82 0.13 23.57
C GLN A 336 16.65 -1.01 24.58
N GLY A 337 17.38 -0.95 25.69
CA GLY A 337 17.27 -1.93 26.77
C GLY A 337 17.63 -3.36 26.31
N ILE A 338 17.00 -4.36 26.91
CA ILE A 338 17.27 -5.77 26.58
C ILE A 338 16.81 -6.14 25.16
N LEU A 339 15.83 -5.40 24.64
CA LEU A 339 15.25 -5.64 23.32
C LEU A 339 16.09 -5.07 22.18
N LYS A 340 17.14 -4.29 22.50
CA LYS A 340 18.15 -3.87 21.50
C LYS A 340 18.76 -5.07 20.79
N ALA A 341 18.89 -6.24 21.41
CA ALA A 341 19.53 -7.39 20.77
C ALA A 341 18.72 -7.98 19.60
N VAL A 342 17.41 -7.68 19.52
CA VAL A 342 16.55 -8.15 18.42
C VAL A 342 17.01 -7.57 17.10
N ASN A 343 16.97 -8.38 16.03
CA ASN A 343 17.48 -8.01 14.70
C ASN A 343 18.93 -7.47 14.73
N ASN A 344 19.77 -8.06 15.60
CA ASN A 344 21.15 -7.63 15.83
C ASN A 344 21.30 -6.16 16.26
N GLY A 345 20.24 -5.53 16.78
CA GLY A 345 20.22 -4.10 17.12
C GLY A 345 20.26 -3.17 15.92
N ARG A 346 19.81 -3.66 14.76
CA ARG A 346 19.83 -2.93 13.50
C ARG A 346 18.41 -2.66 13.00
N GLU A 347 18.26 -1.53 12.34
CA GLU A 347 17.04 -1.13 11.63
C GLU A 347 17.40 -0.36 10.36
N PRO A 348 16.54 -0.36 9.33
CA PRO A 348 16.68 0.55 8.20
C PRO A 348 16.76 2.01 8.66
N THR A 349 17.64 2.79 8.01
CA THR A 349 17.70 4.23 8.22
C THR A 349 16.39 4.89 7.76
N GLY A 350 15.91 5.89 8.48
CA GLY A 350 14.64 6.55 8.16
C GLY A 350 14.33 7.69 9.13
N ARG A 351 13.04 8.04 9.26
CA ARG A 351 12.58 9.11 10.16
C ARG A 351 11.27 8.74 10.87
N LEU A 352 10.95 9.48 11.93
CA LEU A 352 9.72 9.35 12.72
C LEU A 352 8.79 10.58 12.59
N PRO A 353 8.35 10.96 11.37
CA PRO A 353 7.54 12.17 11.18
C PRO A 353 6.16 12.09 11.86
N PHE A 354 5.67 10.90 12.18
CA PHE A 354 4.34 10.68 12.77
C PHE A 354 4.40 10.00 14.16
N GLY A 355 5.52 10.15 14.86
CA GLY A 355 5.74 9.55 16.17
C GLY A 355 6.33 8.15 16.15
N LYS A 356 6.22 7.46 17.29
CA LYS A 356 6.96 6.23 17.58
C LYS A 356 6.27 4.94 17.13
N ALA A 357 5.04 5.02 16.58
CA ALA A 357 4.29 3.83 16.18
C ALA A 357 4.99 3.05 15.07
N PHE A 358 5.62 3.77 14.14
CA PHE A 358 6.40 3.20 13.06
C PHE A 358 7.44 4.21 12.57
N LYS A 359 8.46 3.69 11.88
CA LYS A 359 9.44 4.47 11.13
C LYS A 359 9.05 4.56 9.67
N VAL A 360 9.14 5.76 9.10
CA VAL A 360 9.03 6.00 7.66
C VAL A 360 10.41 5.86 7.03
N VAL A 361 10.51 4.96 6.07
CA VAL A 361 11.76 4.60 5.41
C VAL A 361 11.63 4.87 3.92
N VAL A 362 12.61 5.58 3.35
CA VAL A 362 12.78 5.67 1.89
C VAL A 362 13.25 4.31 1.39
N MET A 363 12.50 3.73 0.46
CA MET A 363 12.80 2.42 -0.11
C MET A 363 13.62 2.61 -1.39
N GLU A 364 13.16 2.12 -2.53
CA GLU A 364 13.95 2.13 -3.77
C GLU A 364 13.69 3.41 -4.57
N PRO A 365 14.58 4.41 -4.54
CA PRO A 365 14.55 5.52 -5.50
C PRO A 365 14.89 5.00 -6.90
N ASN A 366 14.09 5.40 -7.89
CA ASN A 366 14.31 5.09 -9.29
C ASN A 366 14.64 6.39 -10.04
N GLU A 367 15.93 6.60 -10.31
CA GLU A 367 16.43 7.77 -11.06
C GLU A 367 15.82 7.86 -12.46
N THR A 368 15.55 6.72 -13.10
CA THR A 368 15.03 6.70 -14.48
C THR A 368 13.59 7.20 -14.56
N THR A 369 12.79 6.94 -13.52
CA THR A 369 11.38 7.37 -13.47
C THR A 369 11.18 8.60 -12.58
N ASP A 370 12.24 9.11 -11.94
CA ASP A 370 12.18 10.18 -10.96
C ASP A 370 11.18 9.90 -9.83
N THR A 371 11.03 8.63 -9.44
CA THR A 371 10.07 8.18 -8.41
C THR A 371 10.74 7.53 -7.22
N VAL A 372 10.05 7.53 -6.08
CA VAL A 372 10.50 6.86 -4.87
C VAL A 372 9.32 6.32 -4.08
N ASP A 373 9.49 5.11 -3.56
CA ASP A 373 8.55 4.50 -2.63
C ASP A 373 8.99 4.70 -1.18
N THR A 374 8.02 4.80 -0.28
CA THR A 374 8.26 4.74 1.17
C THR A 374 7.57 3.53 1.78
N ALA A 375 8.12 3.07 2.90
CA ALA A 375 7.52 2.00 3.69
C ALA A 375 7.52 2.33 5.18
N LEU A 376 6.59 1.70 5.90
CA LEU A 376 6.53 1.72 7.35
C LEU A 376 7.26 0.49 7.90
N PHE A 377 8.03 0.71 8.97
CA PHE A 377 8.62 -0.35 9.78
C PHE A 377 8.14 -0.18 11.22
N PHE A 378 7.64 -1.25 11.83
CA PHE A 378 7.15 -1.28 13.20
C PHE A 378 8.22 -1.86 14.15
N ARG A 379 8.07 -1.56 15.44
CA ARG A 379 8.88 -2.12 16.52
C ARG A 379 7.99 -2.59 17.66
N PHE A 380 8.58 -3.35 18.57
CA PHE A 380 7.94 -3.71 19.83
C PHE A 380 8.58 -2.94 20.96
N CYS A 381 7.77 -2.48 21.90
CA CYS A 381 8.25 -1.90 23.14
C CYS A 381 7.64 -2.67 24.31
N ALA A 382 8.42 -2.81 25.37
CA ALA A 382 7.93 -3.36 26.62
C ALA A 382 8.24 -2.38 27.74
N TRP A 383 7.21 -2.10 28.53
CA TRP A 383 7.28 -1.13 29.63
C TRP A 383 8.51 -1.42 30.51
N ARG A 384 9.43 -0.45 30.58
CA ARG A 384 10.72 -0.46 31.31
C ARG A 384 11.84 -1.36 30.76
N MET A 385 11.57 -2.26 29.82
CA MET A 385 12.55 -3.22 29.30
C MET A 385 13.20 -2.78 27.98
N GLY A 386 12.68 -1.70 27.40
CA GLY A 386 13.18 -1.07 26.18
C GLY A 386 12.34 -1.43 24.96
N CYS A 387 12.92 -1.21 23.78
CA CYS A 387 12.26 -1.44 22.49
C CYS A 387 13.17 -2.23 21.57
N THR A 388 12.60 -3.03 20.68
CA THR A 388 13.33 -3.55 19.54
C THR A 388 13.71 -2.42 18.58
N PRO A 389 14.65 -2.63 17.65
CA PRO A 389 14.73 -1.81 16.46
C PRO A 389 13.39 -1.81 15.68
N TYR A 390 13.21 -0.88 14.74
CA TYR A 390 12.13 -0.89 13.76
C TYR A 390 12.44 -1.88 12.64
N PHE A 391 12.10 -3.15 12.82
CA PHE A 391 12.49 -4.23 11.90
C PHE A 391 11.31 -4.94 11.22
N ILE A 392 10.07 -4.66 11.63
CA ILE A 392 8.88 -5.33 11.10
C ILE A 392 8.33 -4.51 9.94
N GLY A 393 8.66 -4.93 8.73
CA GLY A 393 8.28 -4.27 7.49
C GLY A 393 8.95 -4.99 6.32
N PRO A 394 8.95 -4.39 5.13
CA PRO A 394 8.33 -3.10 4.79
C PRO A 394 6.81 -3.25 4.62
N VAL A 395 6.04 -2.34 5.22
CA VAL A 395 4.63 -2.11 4.87
C VAL A 395 4.58 -0.95 3.86
N PRO A 396 4.10 -1.16 2.62
CA PRO A 396 4.01 -0.07 1.63
C PRO A 396 3.25 1.14 2.16
N PHE A 397 3.73 2.35 1.84
CA PHE A 397 3.12 3.59 2.33
C PHE A 397 2.78 4.54 1.18
N PHE A 398 3.51 5.65 1.01
CA PHE A 398 3.29 6.59 -0.09
C PHE A 398 4.43 6.54 -1.09
N SER A 399 4.09 6.73 -2.36
CA SER A 399 5.04 6.93 -3.45
C SER A 399 5.08 8.41 -3.82
N TYR A 400 6.28 8.90 -4.12
CA TYR A 400 6.52 10.28 -4.51
C TYR A 400 7.31 10.32 -5.81
N LYS A 401 7.37 11.51 -6.40
CA LYS A 401 8.24 11.82 -7.53
C LYS A 401 9.00 13.11 -7.32
N VAL A 402 10.00 13.38 -8.14
CA VAL A 402 10.67 14.70 -8.20
C VAL A 402 9.64 15.83 -8.27
N ASN A 403 9.93 16.93 -7.57
CA ASN A 403 9.06 18.07 -7.27
C ASN A 403 7.87 17.81 -6.34
N SER A 404 7.69 16.59 -5.84
CA SER A 404 6.66 16.34 -4.81
C SER A 404 7.08 16.98 -3.49
N LEU A 405 6.07 17.41 -2.73
CA LEU A 405 6.25 17.90 -1.38
C LEU A 405 6.14 16.73 -0.41
N MET A 406 7.15 16.59 0.42
CA MET A 406 7.26 15.52 1.40
C MET A 406 7.33 16.10 2.80
N PHE A 407 6.47 15.61 3.69
CA PHE A 407 6.56 15.94 5.10
C PHE A 407 7.68 15.13 5.75
N VAL A 408 8.66 15.84 6.29
CA VAL A 408 9.87 15.26 6.89
C VAL A 408 9.86 15.36 8.42
N GLY A 409 8.88 16.06 9.00
CA GLY A 409 8.81 16.35 10.43
C GLY A 409 9.93 17.27 10.91
N ASN A 410 10.29 17.23 12.19
CA ASN A 410 11.33 18.12 12.75
C ASN A 410 12.77 17.73 12.36
N LEU A 411 13.56 18.67 11.85
CA LEU A 411 15.02 18.51 11.78
C LEU A 411 15.62 18.78 13.15
N SER A 412 16.01 17.75 13.89
CA SER A 412 16.93 17.94 15.01
C SER A 412 18.37 17.80 14.50
N GLU A 413 19.15 18.88 14.57
CA GLU A 413 20.59 18.87 14.25
C GLU A 413 21.43 18.26 15.39
N GLN A 414 20.92 17.24 16.09
CA GLN A 414 21.70 16.55 17.10
C GLN A 414 22.62 15.52 16.44
N ARG A 415 23.82 15.98 16.04
CA ARG A 415 24.97 15.08 15.85
C ARG A 415 25.35 14.51 17.21
N THR A 416 24.99 13.26 17.49
CA THR A 416 25.62 12.55 18.60
C THR A 416 27.02 12.13 18.16
N ASN A 417 28.06 12.62 18.85
CA ASN A 417 29.48 12.28 18.65
C ASN A 417 29.82 10.84 19.10
N THR A 418 28.94 9.87 18.84
CA THR A 418 29.19 8.45 19.11
C THR A 418 29.74 7.79 17.85
N ALA A 419 31.03 7.42 17.92
CA ALA A 419 31.83 6.90 16.81
C ALA A 419 31.49 5.46 16.43
N TYR A 420 30.25 5.20 16.00
CA TYR A 420 29.85 3.89 15.48
C TYR A 420 29.48 4.02 14.00
N ALA A 421 30.15 3.23 13.16
CA ALA A 421 29.99 3.32 11.71
C ALA A 421 28.63 2.73 11.29
N PRO A 422 27.87 3.40 10.42
CA PRO A 422 26.77 2.75 9.70
C PRO A 422 27.31 1.57 8.90
N VAL A 423 26.47 0.58 8.65
CA VAL A 423 26.84 -0.64 7.90
C VAL A 423 25.80 -0.87 6.80
N ARG A 424 26.26 -1.37 5.65
CA ARG A 424 25.42 -1.86 4.56
C ARG A 424 24.32 -2.79 5.04
N ALA A 425 23.12 -2.63 4.49
CA ALA A 425 22.05 -3.61 4.67
C ALA A 425 22.46 -4.97 4.09
N THR A 426 22.14 -6.05 4.81
CA THR A 426 22.44 -7.42 4.35
C THR A 426 21.54 -7.75 3.17
N ARG A 427 22.09 -7.91 1.97
CA ARG A 427 21.32 -8.27 0.76
C ARG A 427 20.79 -9.71 0.90
N GLU A 428 19.49 -9.93 0.68
CA GLU A 428 19.00 -11.27 0.37
C GLU A 428 19.69 -11.78 -0.91
N PRO A 429 20.17 -13.04 -0.94
CA PRO A 429 20.70 -13.62 -2.17
C PRO A 429 19.61 -13.63 -3.24
N GLN A 430 19.92 -13.12 -4.44
CA GLN A 430 19.18 -13.53 -5.63
C GLN A 430 19.17 -15.05 -5.67
N ALA A 431 17.99 -15.65 -5.78
CA ALA A 431 17.86 -17.09 -5.98
C ALA A 431 18.73 -17.52 -7.16
N SER A 432 19.82 -18.23 -6.86
CA SER A 432 20.69 -18.84 -7.85
C SER A 432 19.86 -19.75 -8.74
N ALA A 433 19.90 -19.50 -10.04
CA ALA A 433 19.32 -20.37 -11.05
C ALA A 433 19.96 -21.75 -10.97
N THR A 434 19.27 -22.71 -10.35
CA THR A 434 19.56 -24.13 -10.53
C THR A 434 18.91 -24.58 -11.84
N ASN A 435 19.76 -25.06 -12.75
CA ASN A 435 19.40 -25.66 -14.03
C ASN A 435 18.43 -26.84 -13.82
N GLY A 436 17.14 -26.60 -14.05
CA GLY A 436 16.12 -27.62 -14.22
C GLY A 436 15.67 -27.66 -15.68
N THR A 437 16.08 -28.70 -16.39
CA THR A 437 15.63 -29.04 -17.75
C THR A 437 14.13 -29.30 -17.77
N GLY A 438 13.36 -28.53 -18.54
CA GLY A 438 11.92 -28.74 -18.75
C GLY A 438 11.33 -27.89 -19.87
N VAL A 439 11.20 -28.50 -21.05
CA VAL A 439 10.26 -28.25 -22.16
C VAL A 439 9.82 -26.80 -22.41
N THR A 440 10.31 -26.22 -23.50
CA THR A 440 9.82 -24.99 -24.12
C THR A 440 8.44 -25.18 -24.75
N GLU A 441 7.37 -24.90 -23.99
CA GLU A 441 6.06 -24.60 -24.60
C GLU A 441 5.99 -23.12 -24.98
N LYS A 442 5.78 -22.87 -26.28
CA LYS A 442 5.44 -21.55 -26.82
C LYS A 442 4.04 -21.17 -26.33
N ILE A 443 3.96 -20.27 -25.34
CA ILE A 443 2.70 -19.60 -25.01
C ILE A 443 2.52 -18.41 -25.95
N ASN A 444 1.48 -18.47 -26.77
CA ASN A 444 1.00 -17.41 -27.64
C ASN A 444 -0.02 -16.55 -26.86
N PRO A 445 0.24 -15.27 -26.56
CA PRO A 445 -0.62 -14.50 -25.69
C PRO A 445 -1.67 -13.75 -26.53
N CYS A 446 -2.79 -14.42 -26.85
CA CYS A 446 -4.10 -13.81 -27.10
C CYS A 446 -5.10 -14.89 -27.57
N THR A 447 -5.69 -15.62 -26.63
CA THR A 447 -7.02 -16.22 -26.79
C THR A 447 -7.75 -16.11 -25.47
N PHE A 448 -8.80 -15.29 -25.42
CA PHE A 448 -9.83 -15.43 -24.40
C PHE A 448 -10.58 -16.72 -24.72
N SER A 449 -10.30 -17.78 -23.96
CA SER A 449 -11.11 -19.00 -23.97
C SER A 449 -11.55 -19.33 -22.54
N ASN A 450 -12.81 -19.74 -22.42
CA ASN A 450 -13.61 -19.87 -21.20
C ASN A 450 -13.20 -21.02 -20.25
N ASP A 451 -11.90 -21.29 -20.08
CA ASP A 451 -11.44 -22.31 -19.13
C ASP A 451 -10.65 -21.68 -17.97
N SER A 452 -11.23 -21.86 -16.78
CA SER A 452 -10.77 -21.37 -15.49
C SER A 452 -9.38 -21.89 -15.12
N LYS A 453 -8.36 -21.04 -15.25
CA LYS A 453 -7.18 -21.04 -14.37
C LYS A 453 -6.79 -19.59 -14.05
N SER A 454 -6.96 -19.25 -12.77
CA SER A 454 -6.63 -17.96 -12.17
C SER A 454 -5.14 -17.64 -12.33
N ILE A 455 -4.82 -16.59 -13.09
CA ILE A 455 -3.51 -15.93 -13.03
C ILE A 455 -3.56 -14.98 -11.83
N THR A 456 -3.41 -15.56 -10.64
CA THR A 456 -3.18 -14.85 -9.39
C THR A 456 -1.70 -14.92 -9.08
N GLY A 457 -1.05 -13.76 -9.00
CA GLY A 457 0.30 -13.61 -8.48
C GLY A 457 1.32 -13.11 -9.49
N GLN A 458 1.25 -11.83 -9.86
CA GLN A 458 2.44 -11.05 -10.19
C GLN A 458 2.27 -9.65 -9.60
N SER A 459 3.07 -9.38 -8.58
CA SER A 459 3.34 -8.07 -7.99
C SER A 459 3.92 -7.13 -9.04
N PHE A 460 3.30 -5.97 -9.25
CA PHE A 460 3.97 -4.85 -9.91
C PHE A 460 4.66 -3.98 -8.85
N SER A 461 5.81 -4.46 -8.39
CA SER A 461 6.85 -3.68 -7.73
C SER A 461 8.16 -4.38 -8.06
N GLY A 462 9.00 -3.71 -8.87
CA GLY A 462 10.19 -4.29 -9.49
C GLY A 462 9.98 -4.57 -10.98
N ILE A 463 10.78 -3.92 -11.83
CA ILE A 463 10.84 -4.26 -13.26
C ILE A 463 11.46 -5.66 -13.36
N ASP A 464 10.61 -6.64 -13.66
CA ASP A 464 11.03 -7.86 -14.31
C ASP A 464 11.53 -7.48 -15.72
N LEU A 465 12.74 -7.91 -16.10
CA LEU A 465 13.29 -7.78 -17.45
C LEU A 465 12.50 -8.60 -18.50
N ARG A 466 11.28 -9.06 -18.14
CA ARG A 466 10.33 -9.81 -18.94
C ARG A 466 9.02 -9.06 -19.23
N LEU A 467 8.96 -7.74 -19.00
CA LEU A 467 7.78 -6.97 -19.43
C LEU A 467 7.62 -7.06 -20.96
N PRO A 468 6.39 -7.29 -21.47
CA PRO A 468 6.12 -7.31 -22.90
C PRO A 468 6.60 -6.01 -23.56
N PRO A 469 7.17 -6.05 -24.78
CA PRO A 469 7.69 -4.87 -25.48
C PRO A 469 6.73 -3.67 -25.52
N ALA A 470 5.42 -3.92 -25.59
CA ALA A 470 4.39 -2.89 -25.59
C ALA A 470 4.31 -2.09 -24.28
N VAL A 471 4.53 -2.72 -23.12
CA VAL A 471 4.48 -2.04 -21.81
C VAL A 471 5.69 -1.14 -21.62
N ARG A 472 6.87 -1.57 -22.08
CA ARG A 472 8.10 -0.74 -22.06
C ARG A 472 7.96 0.49 -22.97
N LEU A 473 7.36 0.31 -24.14
CA LEU A 473 7.12 1.41 -25.06
C LEU A 473 6.05 2.38 -24.53
N ALA A 474 5.00 1.87 -23.89
CA ALA A 474 3.98 2.70 -23.21
C ALA A 474 4.60 3.57 -22.10
N GLN A 475 5.53 3.03 -21.31
CA GLN A 475 6.25 3.79 -20.28
C GLN A 475 7.05 4.96 -20.88
N SER A 476 7.71 4.72 -22.01
CA SER A 476 8.54 5.74 -22.69
C SER A 476 7.68 6.82 -23.38
N LEU A 477 6.44 6.48 -23.77
CA LEU A 477 5.46 7.41 -24.33
C LEU A 477 4.84 8.35 -23.30
N LEU A 478 4.88 8.00 -22.01
CA LEU A 478 4.23 8.72 -20.92
C LEU A 478 4.66 10.19 -20.83
N ASN A 479 5.96 10.44 -20.90
CA ASN A 479 6.50 11.81 -20.86
C ASN A 479 6.23 12.56 -22.17
N ALA A 480 6.37 11.89 -23.31
CA ALA A 480 6.17 12.50 -24.62
C ALA A 480 4.73 13.00 -24.82
N ILE A 481 3.72 12.17 -24.50
CA ILE A 481 2.30 12.54 -24.62
C ILE A 481 1.92 13.57 -23.56
N GLY A 482 2.34 13.38 -22.31
CA GLY A 482 2.08 14.34 -21.24
C GLY A 482 2.63 15.74 -21.58
N GLU A 483 3.76 15.83 -22.26
CA GLU A 483 4.32 17.09 -22.74
C GLU A 483 3.65 17.65 -24.01
N THR A 484 3.18 16.80 -24.94
CA THR A 484 2.47 17.26 -26.15
C THR A 484 1.11 17.88 -25.80
N GLU A 485 0.36 17.27 -24.88
CA GLU A 485 -0.93 17.80 -24.42
C GLU A 485 -0.78 19.12 -23.62
N SER A 486 0.42 19.41 -23.14
CA SER A 486 0.68 20.42 -22.10
C SER A 486 1.34 21.71 -22.61
N ALA A 487 0.77 22.35 -23.61
CA ALA A 487 1.16 23.72 -23.96
C ALA A 487 0.67 24.78 -22.94
N SER A 488 -0.19 24.44 -21.96
CA SER A 488 -0.76 25.45 -21.04
C SER A 488 -0.96 25.09 -19.56
N SER A 489 -0.91 23.83 -19.11
CA SER A 489 -1.09 23.53 -17.67
C SER A 489 -0.19 22.47 -17.04
N LYS A 490 0.39 21.52 -17.80
CA LYS A 490 1.36 20.51 -17.29
C LYS A 490 0.96 19.79 -15.99
N ASP A 491 -0.32 19.74 -15.64
CA ASP A 491 -0.74 19.34 -14.30
C ASP A 491 -1.83 18.27 -14.39
N TYR A 492 -1.79 17.33 -13.45
CA TYR A 492 -2.81 16.30 -13.26
C TYR A 492 -4.20 16.87 -12.94
N LYS A 493 -4.25 18.18 -12.71
CA LYS A 493 -5.45 19.01 -12.49
C LYS A 493 -6.15 19.45 -13.78
N ALA A 494 -5.57 19.19 -14.94
CA ALA A 494 -6.06 19.72 -16.19
C ALA A 494 -7.47 19.18 -16.52
N VAL A 495 -8.44 20.08 -16.69
CA VAL A 495 -9.79 19.76 -17.18
C VAL A 495 -9.96 20.47 -18.52
N GLY A 496 -10.03 19.67 -19.59
CA GLY A 496 -10.13 20.16 -20.96
C GLY A 496 -11.55 20.52 -21.37
N VAL A 497 -11.67 20.94 -22.63
CA VAL A 497 -12.94 21.33 -23.25
C VAL A 497 -13.89 20.15 -23.35
N TYR A 498 -15.19 20.44 -23.20
CA TYR A 498 -16.24 19.47 -23.46
C TYR A 498 -16.39 19.26 -24.95
N SER A 499 -16.41 18.00 -25.38
CA SER A 499 -16.62 17.63 -26.78
C SER A 499 -17.51 16.39 -26.88
N CYS A 500 -18.15 16.24 -28.03
CA CYS A 500 -18.94 15.07 -28.38
C CYS A 500 -18.45 14.52 -29.72
N THR A 501 -18.16 13.22 -29.77
CA THR A 501 -17.83 12.50 -31.00
C THR A 501 -18.95 11.53 -31.37
N ASP A 502 -18.82 10.86 -32.52
CA ASP A 502 -19.70 9.75 -32.92
C ASP A 502 -21.19 10.09 -32.93
N ARG A 503 -21.52 11.26 -33.49
CA ARG A 503 -22.90 11.80 -33.57
C ARG A 503 -23.57 12.00 -32.20
N GLY A 504 -22.78 12.20 -31.14
CA GLY A 504 -23.27 12.51 -29.79
C GLY A 504 -23.39 11.32 -28.85
N SER A 505 -22.94 10.12 -29.26
CA SER A 505 -22.93 8.94 -28.38
C SER A 505 -21.81 9.01 -27.32
N ASN A 506 -20.66 9.60 -27.69
CA ASN A 506 -19.49 9.77 -26.83
C ASN A 506 -19.30 11.25 -26.50
N CYS A 507 -19.81 11.68 -25.36
CA CYS A 507 -19.75 13.05 -24.89
C CYS A 507 -19.05 13.14 -23.54
N GLY A 508 -18.13 14.09 -23.39
CA GLY A 508 -17.35 14.21 -22.17
C GLY A 508 -16.32 15.33 -22.21
N ARG A 509 -15.45 15.37 -21.20
CA ARG A 509 -14.31 16.30 -21.11
C ARG A 509 -13.02 15.51 -21.09
N ALA A 510 -11.95 16.11 -21.59
CA ALA A 510 -10.60 15.63 -21.32
C ALA A 510 -10.25 15.84 -19.85
N LEU A 511 -9.78 14.79 -19.18
CA LEU A 511 -9.49 14.75 -17.75
C LEU A 511 -8.01 14.45 -17.54
N GLY A 512 -7.39 15.24 -16.67
CA GLY A 512 -6.07 14.96 -16.14
C GLY A 512 -4.91 15.26 -17.10
N ARG A 513 -3.71 14.86 -16.67
CA ARG A 513 -2.44 15.15 -17.33
C ARG A 513 -2.39 14.71 -18.80
N TYR A 514 -3.01 13.58 -19.10
CA TYR A 514 -3.00 12.97 -20.43
C TYR A 514 -4.20 13.36 -21.29
N GLN A 515 -5.05 14.27 -20.79
CA GLN A 515 -6.25 14.74 -21.48
C GLN A 515 -7.17 13.59 -21.91
N PHE A 516 -7.32 12.56 -21.08
CA PHE A 516 -8.21 11.44 -21.40
C PHE A 516 -9.65 11.88 -21.42
N MET A 517 -10.34 11.63 -22.54
CA MET A 517 -11.78 11.86 -22.59
C MET A 517 -12.48 11.01 -21.52
N SER A 518 -13.43 11.62 -20.79
CA SER A 518 -14.14 10.97 -19.68
C SER A 518 -14.97 9.75 -20.10
N TYR A 519 -15.12 9.49 -21.40
CA TYR A 519 -15.74 8.29 -21.96
C TYR A 519 -14.72 7.24 -22.44
N ASN A 520 -13.41 7.47 -22.29
CA ASN A 520 -12.40 6.46 -22.56
C ASN A 520 -12.64 5.24 -21.64
N PRO A 521 -12.62 4.01 -22.17
CA PRO A 521 -13.02 2.82 -21.42
C PRO A 521 -12.17 2.56 -20.17
N TYR A 522 -10.87 2.84 -20.21
CA TYR A 522 -9.97 2.68 -19.07
C TYR A 522 -10.23 3.72 -17.98
N VAL A 523 -10.57 4.94 -18.39
CA VAL A 523 -10.98 6.02 -17.48
C VAL A 523 -12.33 5.71 -16.84
N VAL A 524 -13.32 5.31 -17.64
CA VAL A 524 -14.64 4.90 -17.14
C VAL A 524 -14.50 3.77 -16.13
N GLN A 525 -13.68 2.75 -16.41
CA GLN A 525 -13.48 1.63 -15.51
C GLN A 525 -12.92 2.06 -14.15
N LEU A 526 -11.91 2.93 -14.12
CA LEU A 526 -11.26 3.38 -12.88
C LEU A 526 -12.09 4.39 -12.10
N ILE A 527 -12.86 5.23 -12.80
CA ILE A 527 -13.74 6.21 -12.15
C ILE A 527 -14.99 5.52 -11.61
N ALA A 528 -15.69 4.69 -12.39
CA ALA A 528 -16.93 4.04 -11.99
C ALA A 528 -16.73 3.02 -10.85
N ALA A 529 -15.51 2.53 -10.65
CA ALA A 529 -15.17 1.67 -9.52
C ALA A 529 -15.20 2.39 -8.15
N LYS A 530 -15.22 3.74 -8.13
CA LYS A 530 -15.29 4.53 -6.90
C LYS A 530 -16.75 4.83 -6.53
N PRO A 531 -17.09 4.86 -5.22
CA PRO A 531 -18.39 5.34 -4.77
C PRO A 531 -18.69 6.75 -5.32
N GLY A 532 -19.85 6.94 -5.97
CA GLY A 532 -20.21 8.22 -6.61
C GLY A 532 -19.57 8.47 -7.98
N GLY A 533 -18.65 7.59 -8.42
CA GLY A 533 -17.92 7.77 -9.67
C GLY A 533 -18.81 7.67 -10.92
N GLN A 534 -19.86 6.84 -10.87
CA GLN A 534 -20.82 6.72 -11.96
C GLN A 534 -21.65 8.00 -12.11
N GLU A 535 -22.06 8.59 -10.99
CA GLU A 535 -22.75 9.88 -10.93
C GLU A 535 -21.85 11.01 -11.43
N PHE A 536 -20.59 11.04 -11.01
CA PHE A 536 -19.59 11.98 -11.53
C PHE A 536 -19.43 11.88 -13.05
N LEU A 537 -19.27 10.66 -13.60
CA LEU A 537 -19.19 10.45 -15.06
C LEU A 537 -20.45 10.96 -15.78
N ASN A 538 -21.63 10.73 -15.20
CA ASN A 538 -22.89 11.22 -15.76
C ASN A 538 -22.97 12.75 -15.74
N GLN A 539 -22.49 13.41 -14.67
CA GLN A 539 -22.42 14.87 -14.59
C GLN A 539 -21.46 15.44 -15.64
N VAL A 540 -20.27 14.86 -15.79
CA VAL A 540 -19.28 15.29 -16.80
C VAL A 540 -19.85 15.11 -18.22
N LYS A 541 -20.55 14.01 -18.48
CA LYS A 541 -21.28 13.79 -19.74
C LYS A 541 -22.35 14.86 -19.98
N GLN A 542 -22.96 15.40 -18.92
CA GLN A 542 -23.92 16.51 -18.95
C GLN A 542 -23.27 17.91 -18.91
N ARG A 543 -21.99 18.03 -19.32
CA ARG A 543 -21.21 19.28 -19.44
C ARG A 543 -20.70 19.88 -18.13
N HIS A 544 -20.93 19.22 -16.99
CA HIS A 544 -20.29 19.62 -15.73
C HIS A 544 -18.79 19.78 -15.94
N GLN A 545 -18.22 20.83 -15.39
CA GLN A 545 -16.78 21.04 -15.39
C GLN A 545 -16.28 20.66 -13.99
N PRO A 546 -15.64 19.49 -13.85
CA PRO A 546 -15.08 19.08 -12.57
C PRO A 546 -14.17 20.17 -12.01
N THR A 547 -14.32 20.42 -10.72
CA THR A 547 -13.32 21.11 -9.91
C THR A 547 -12.08 20.22 -9.80
N GLU A 548 -10.95 20.81 -9.41
CA GLU A 548 -9.72 20.04 -9.14
C GLU A 548 -9.94 18.99 -8.04
N ALA A 549 -10.78 19.30 -7.04
CA ALA A 549 -11.12 18.39 -5.96
C ALA A 549 -11.91 17.18 -6.47
N GLU A 550 -12.97 17.41 -7.25
CA GLU A 550 -13.76 16.32 -7.86
C GLU A 550 -12.90 15.48 -8.82
N LEU A 551 -12.04 16.12 -9.62
CA LEU A 551 -11.13 15.40 -10.52
C LEU A 551 -10.21 14.47 -9.74
N PHE A 552 -9.65 14.90 -8.61
CA PHE A 552 -8.76 14.05 -7.82
C PHE A 552 -9.48 13.03 -6.93
N GLU A 553 -10.70 13.33 -6.49
CA GLU A 553 -11.56 12.38 -5.80
C GLU A 553 -11.89 11.21 -6.73
N PHE A 554 -12.31 11.50 -7.97
CA PHE A 554 -12.80 10.47 -8.88
C PHE A 554 -11.73 9.91 -9.83
N PHE A 555 -10.70 10.67 -10.18
CA PHE A 555 -9.63 10.27 -11.09
C PHE A 555 -8.24 10.77 -10.65
N PRO A 556 -7.72 10.24 -9.52
CA PRO A 556 -6.43 10.64 -8.95
C PRO A 556 -5.25 10.32 -9.88
N THR A 557 -4.09 10.91 -9.58
CA THR A 557 -2.88 10.81 -10.42
C THR A 557 -2.48 9.37 -10.77
N ALA A 558 -2.50 8.46 -9.79
CA ALA A 558 -2.17 7.06 -10.00
C ALA A 558 -3.15 6.35 -10.95
N ASP A 559 -4.43 6.74 -10.94
CA ASP A 559 -5.42 6.19 -11.87
C ASP A 559 -5.29 6.81 -13.26
N GLN A 560 -4.88 8.07 -13.35
CA GLN A 560 -4.54 8.70 -14.63
C GLN A 560 -3.35 7.98 -15.29
N ASP A 561 -2.29 7.69 -14.51
CA ASP A 561 -1.11 6.96 -14.98
C ASP A 561 -1.48 5.49 -15.33
N ARG A 562 -2.32 4.84 -14.52
CA ARG A 562 -2.78 3.47 -14.77
C ARG A 562 -3.65 3.37 -16.03
N ALA A 563 -4.59 4.29 -16.20
CA ALA A 563 -5.39 4.40 -17.43
C ALA A 563 -4.47 4.60 -18.64
N PHE A 564 -3.48 5.48 -18.50
CA PHE A 564 -2.50 5.73 -19.56
C PHE A 564 -1.74 4.49 -19.98
N MET A 565 -1.15 3.79 -19.01
CA MET A 565 -0.32 2.62 -19.28
C MET A 565 -1.15 1.50 -19.91
N ALA A 566 -2.38 1.26 -19.43
CA ALA A 566 -3.27 0.25 -19.99
C ALA A 566 -3.74 0.61 -21.40
N ASP A 567 -4.15 1.86 -21.62
CA ASP A 567 -4.62 2.36 -22.93
C ASP A 567 -3.50 2.35 -23.97
N MET A 568 -2.29 2.81 -23.61
CA MET A 568 -1.14 2.82 -24.51
C MET A 568 -0.64 1.42 -24.83
N ALA A 569 -0.54 0.52 -23.85
CA ALA A 569 -0.13 -0.86 -24.10
C ALA A 569 -1.08 -1.56 -25.09
N ASN A 570 -2.39 -1.37 -24.91
CA ASN A 570 -3.40 -1.88 -25.84
C ASN A 570 -3.29 -1.23 -27.23
N LYS A 571 -3.14 0.10 -27.30
CA LYS A 571 -2.98 0.80 -28.58
C LYS A 571 -1.73 0.37 -29.33
N ILE A 572 -0.61 0.15 -28.64
CA ILE A 572 0.63 -0.36 -29.25
C ILE A 572 0.37 -1.76 -29.82
N GLN A 573 -0.21 -2.65 -29.04
CA GLN A 573 -0.48 -4.04 -29.45
C GLN A 573 -1.41 -4.12 -30.65
N VAL A 574 -2.47 -3.32 -30.69
CA VAL A 574 -3.40 -3.31 -31.82
C VAL A 574 -2.79 -2.62 -33.05
N THR A 575 -1.95 -1.60 -32.84
CA THR A 575 -1.43 -0.79 -33.95
C THR A 575 -0.29 -1.47 -34.69
N GLN A 576 0.56 -2.24 -34.01
CA GLN A 576 1.63 -3.02 -34.66
C GLN A 576 1.10 -4.06 -35.67
N GLU A 577 -0.17 -4.46 -35.55
CA GLU A 577 -0.84 -5.38 -36.48
C GLU A 577 -1.49 -4.66 -37.67
N GLN A 578 -1.57 -3.32 -37.64
CA GLN A 578 -2.13 -2.51 -38.72
C GLN A 578 -1.07 -2.22 -39.80
N ILE A 579 -1.52 -2.08 -41.05
CA ILE A 579 -0.65 -1.72 -42.18
C ILE A 579 -0.55 -0.20 -42.30
N ASP A 580 0.68 0.31 -42.35
CA ASP A 580 0.95 1.72 -42.66
C ASP A 580 0.68 1.97 -44.15
N PRO A 581 -0.33 2.79 -44.51
CA PRO A 581 -0.67 3.05 -45.90
C PRO A 581 0.45 3.75 -46.68
N ALA A 582 1.42 4.38 -45.99
CA ALA A 582 2.56 5.02 -46.65
C ALA A 582 3.64 4.03 -47.09
N THR A 583 3.79 2.91 -46.38
CA THR A 583 4.88 1.94 -46.62
C THR A 583 4.38 0.58 -47.11
N GLY A 584 3.09 0.29 -46.96
CA GLY A 584 2.50 -1.02 -47.24
C GLY A 584 2.94 -2.13 -46.27
N GLN A 585 3.64 -1.78 -45.18
CA GLN A 585 4.15 -2.70 -44.16
C GLN A 585 3.46 -2.46 -42.81
N PRO A 586 3.52 -3.42 -41.87
CA PRO A 586 3.02 -3.20 -40.51
C PRO A 586 3.69 -2.00 -39.82
N PHE A 587 2.95 -1.28 -38.98
CA PHE A 587 3.51 -0.18 -38.19
C PHE A 587 4.60 -0.70 -37.23
N THR A 588 5.82 -0.18 -37.39
CA THR A 588 6.98 -0.54 -36.56
C THR A 588 7.82 0.70 -36.25
N GLY A 589 8.70 0.59 -35.25
CA GLY A 589 9.65 1.63 -34.87
C GLY A 589 8.97 2.99 -34.63
N GLU A 590 9.50 4.04 -35.24
CA GLU A 590 9.01 5.41 -35.06
C GLU A 590 7.60 5.63 -35.64
N ARG A 591 7.25 4.92 -36.73
CA ARG A 591 5.92 5.01 -37.32
C ARG A 591 4.84 4.41 -36.41
N LEU A 592 5.18 3.39 -35.62
CA LEU A 592 4.31 2.87 -34.58
C LEU A 592 4.04 3.91 -33.49
N ILE A 593 5.07 4.63 -33.05
CA ILE A 593 4.98 5.69 -32.03
C ILE A 593 4.09 6.83 -32.51
N GLU A 594 4.35 7.33 -33.73
CA GLU A 594 3.52 8.38 -34.34
C GLU A 594 2.05 7.94 -34.44
N ARG A 595 1.81 6.70 -34.89
CA ARG A 595 0.45 6.20 -35.07
C ARG A 595 -0.29 5.99 -33.75
N VAL A 596 0.39 5.50 -32.71
CA VAL A 596 -0.19 5.35 -31.37
C VAL A 596 -0.56 6.72 -30.79
N ALA A 597 0.31 7.72 -30.94
CA ALA A 597 0.02 9.10 -30.52
C ALA A 597 -1.18 9.69 -31.28
N GLN A 598 -1.29 9.42 -32.59
CA GLN A 598 -2.48 9.80 -33.36
C GLN A 598 -3.76 9.15 -32.81
N LYS A 599 -3.72 7.86 -32.45
CA LYS A 599 -4.89 7.15 -31.89
C LYS A 599 -5.24 7.57 -30.46
N HIS A 600 -4.29 8.13 -29.72
CA HIS A 600 -4.54 8.82 -28.45
C HIS A 600 -5.32 10.12 -28.70
N PHE A 601 -4.80 10.98 -29.58
CA PHE A 601 -5.37 12.31 -29.85
C PHE A 601 -6.70 12.29 -30.62
N GLY A 602 -6.80 11.49 -31.69
CA GLY A 602 -7.96 11.45 -32.59
C GLY A 602 -8.90 10.27 -32.38
N GLY A 603 -8.62 9.39 -31.41
CA GLY A 603 -9.35 8.14 -31.19
C GLY A 603 -8.91 6.98 -32.10
N ASP A 604 -9.36 5.77 -31.77
CA ASP A 604 -8.86 4.52 -32.39
C ASP A 604 -9.16 4.37 -33.89
N TYR A 605 -10.24 5.02 -34.36
CA TYR A 605 -10.67 5.00 -35.75
C TYR A 605 -10.17 6.22 -36.56
N SER A 606 -9.32 7.06 -35.97
CA SER A 606 -8.75 8.22 -36.65
C SER A 606 -8.01 7.82 -37.93
N LYS A 607 -8.16 8.61 -39.01
CA LYS A 607 -7.46 8.37 -40.27
C LYS A 607 -5.95 8.56 -40.08
N VAL A 608 -5.13 7.61 -40.54
CA VAL A 608 -3.67 7.71 -40.50
C VAL A 608 -3.21 9.03 -41.13
N ASP A 609 -2.37 9.79 -40.42
CA ASP A 609 -1.81 11.07 -40.85
C ASP A 609 -2.89 12.09 -41.32
N GLY A 610 -4.09 12.01 -40.73
CA GLY A 610 -5.19 12.90 -41.06
C GLY A 610 -4.90 14.38 -40.75
N ASN A 611 -5.57 15.27 -41.47
CA ASN A 611 -5.50 16.72 -41.22
C ASN A 611 -6.57 17.20 -40.21
N GLY A 612 -7.35 16.27 -39.63
CA GLY A 612 -8.34 16.62 -38.61
C GLY A 612 -7.67 17.18 -37.36
N SER A 613 -8.27 18.20 -36.75
CA SER A 613 -7.74 18.89 -35.57
C SER A 613 -8.70 18.75 -34.38
N ASP A 614 -8.22 19.11 -33.19
CA ASP A 614 -9.04 19.19 -31.98
C ASP A 614 -10.07 20.33 -32.08
N ALA A 615 -10.92 20.44 -31.05
CA ALA A 615 -11.95 21.48 -30.97
C ALA A 615 -11.37 22.92 -30.96
N LEU A 616 -10.05 23.07 -30.80
CA LEU A 616 -9.34 24.35 -30.74
C LEU A 616 -8.56 24.64 -32.03
N GLY A 617 -8.50 23.71 -32.98
CA GLY A 617 -7.85 23.88 -34.28
C GLY A 617 -6.32 24.01 -34.21
N ARG A 618 -5.68 23.60 -33.11
CA ARG A 618 -4.28 23.96 -32.81
C ARG A 618 -3.26 22.99 -33.40
N LEU A 619 -3.60 21.71 -33.43
CA LEU A 619 -2.73 20.64 -33.93
C LEU A 619 -3.56 19.72 -34.82
N SER A 620 -3.07 19.44 -36.03
CA SER A 620 -3.63 18.34 -36.81
C SER A 620 -3.20 17.01 -36.19
N LEU A 621 -3.94 15.94 -36.45
CA LEU A 621 -3.60 14.59 -36.03
C LEU A 621 -2.18 14.20 -36.46
N LYS A 622 -1.81 14.53 -37.71
CA LYS A 622 -0.45 14.35 -38.23
C LYS A 622 0.60 15.12 -37.43
N ASP A 623 0.33 16.39 -37.12
CA ASP A 623 1.27 17.23 -36.37
C ASP A 623 1.43 16.72 -34.94
N TYR A 624 0.34 16.31 -34.30
CA TYR A 624 0.35 15.72 -32.97
C TYR A 624 1.25 14.48 -32.89
N GLY A 625 1.11 13.56 -33.87
CA GLY A 625 1.95 12.35 -33.93
C GLY A 625 3.43 12.68 -34.08
N LYS A 626 3.76 13.63 -34.97
CA LYS A 626 5.14 14.07 -35.19
C LYS A 626 5.75 14.81 -33.99
N SER A 627 4.98 15.68 -33.34
CA SER A 627 5.41 16.39 -32.13
C SER A 627 5.67 15.41 -30.99
N THR A 628 4.80 14.40 -30.83
CA THR A 628 5.00 13.35 -29.82
C THR A 628 6.23 12.50 -30.12
N LEU A 629 6.46 12.09 -31.37
CA LEU A 629 7.70 11.38 -31.75
C LEU A 629 8.95 12.23 -31.49
N ALA A 630 8.92 13.54 -31.82
CA ALA A 630 10.05 14.43 -31.57
C ALA A 630 10.38 14.52 -30.07
N ARG A 631 9.36 14.62 -29.21
CA ARG A 631 9.53 14.60 -27.75
C ARG A 631 10.00 13.23 -27.24
N TYR A 632 9.43 12.16 -27.78
CA TYR A 632 9.88 10.80 -27.50
C TYR A 632 11.38 10.64 -27.79
N ARG A 633 11.86 11.12 -28.95
CA ARG A 633 13.29 11.09 -29.30
C ARG A 633 14.15 11.92 -28.36
N ASN A 634 13.70 13.12 -27.99
CA ASN A 634 14.43 13.98 -27.05
C ASN A 634 14.54 13.34 -25.67
N ASN A 635 13.50 12.61 -25.25
CA ASN A 635 13.48 11.86 -24.00
C ASN A 635 14.24 10.52 -24.11
N SER A 636 14.46 10.00 -25.32
CA SER A 636 15.21 8.77 -25.58
C SER A 636 16.72 9.00 -25.81
N ASN A 637 17.14 10.20 -26.23
CA ASN A 637 18.54 10.51 -26.52
C ASN A 637 19.42 10.71 -25.26
N SER A 638 18.85 10.60 -24.05
CA SER A 638 19.61 10.42 -22.81
C SER A 638 19.94 8.95 -22.51
N GLU A 639 19.39 8.00 -23.28
CA GLU A 639 19.69 6.58 -23.20
C GLU A 639 20.25 6.10 -24.55
N ASN A 640 21.55 5.83 -24.62
CA ASN A 640 22.19 5.32 -25.84
C ASN A 640 21.79 3.84 -26.05
N GLY A 641 20.64 3.61 -26.68
CA GLY A 641 20.11 2.28 -27.01
C GLY A 641 19.34 2.31 -28.32
N SER A 642 20.04 2.14 -29.44
CA SER A 642 19.44 2.01 -30.78
C SER A 642 18.46 0.82 -30.85
N LEU A 643 17.18 1.11 -31.14
CA LEU A 643 16.15 0.12 -31.44
C LEU A 643 16.35 -0.45 -32.86
N THR A 644 16.82 -1.69 -32.98
CA THR A 644 16.66 -2.51 -34.18
C THR A 644 15.57 -3.56 -33.95
N CYS A 645 14.36 -3.29 -34.44
CA CYS A 645 13.35 -4.33 -34.62
C CYS A 645 13.46 -4.83 -36.06
N SER A 646 14.29 -5.85 -36.31
CA SER A 646 14.26 -6.57 -37.58
C SER A 646 13.15 -7.62 -37.56
N PRO A 647 12.30 -7.69 -38.59
CA PRO A 647 11.42 -8.83 -38.79
C PRO A 647 12.27 -10.03 -39.24
N ASN A 648 12.27 -11.12 -38.49
CA ASN A 648 12.81 -12.39 -38.98
C ASN A 648 11.91 -12.90 -40.11
N VAL A 649 12.33 -12.60 -41.35
CA VAL A 649 11.83 -13.22 -42.58
C VAL A 649 12.15 -14.71 -42.51
N THR A 650 11.10 -15.53 -42.45
CA THR A 650 11.21 -16.98 -42.52
C THR A 650 11.43 -17.36 -43.97
N TYR A 651 12.63 -17.86 -44.33
CA TYR A 651 12.80 -18.58 -45.59
C TYR A 651 12.23 -19.99 -45.45
N SER A 652 11.38 -20.33 -46.41
CA SER A 652 10.64 -21.57 -46.57
C SER A 652 11.54 -22.80 -46.78
N TYR A 653 11.16 -23.91 -46.14
CA TYR A 653 11.61 -25.25 -46.51
C TYR A 653 11.17 -25.58 -47.93
N ILE A 654 12.11 -25.99 -48.78
CA ILE A 654 11.83 -26.86 -49.93
C ILE A 654 12.23 -28.28 -49.57
N SER A 655 11.36 -29.20 -49.95
CA SER A 655 11.28 -30.59 -49.57
C SER A 655 12.27 -31.50 -50.32
N SER A 656 12.56 -32.63 -49.68
CA SER A 656 12.64 -33.99 -50.27
C SER A 656 13.95 -34.49 -50.89
N ALA A 657 14.31 -35.68 -50.40
CA ALA A 657 14.79 -36.87 -51.13
C ALA A 657 16.32 -37.16 -51.19
N LYS A 658 16.69 -38.16 -50.37
CA LYS A 658 17.39 -39.43 -50.70
C LYS A 658 18.65 -39.45 -51.58
N ASN A 659 19.57 -40.30 -51.09
CA ASN A 659 20.65 -41.03 -51.79
C ASN A 659 21.86 -40.14 -52.19
N THR A 660 23.13 -40.54 -52.07
CA THR A 660 23.81 -41.83 -51.88
C THR A 660 25.30 -41.55 -51.65
N GLU A 661 25.98 -42.46 -50.95
CA GLU A 661 27.36 -42.92 -51.17
C GLU A 661 28.60 -42.02 -50.99
N ASN A 662 29.54 -42.65 -50.25
CA ASN A 662 30.99 -42.72 -50.47
C ASN A 662 31.88 -41.50 -50.20
N GLY A 663 32.53 -41.58 -49.04
CA GLY A 663 33.96 -41.90 -48.97
C GLY A 663 34.96 -40.82 -49.37
N ARG A 664 35.58 -40.18 -48.37
CA ARG A 664 36.96 -40.51 -47.94
C ARG A 664 37.29 -39.79 -46.64
#